data_AF-I6U8T9-F1
#
_entry.id   AF-I6U8T9-F1
#
_cell.length_a   1.000
_cell.length_b   1.000
_cell.length_c   1.000
_cell.angle_alpha   90.00
_cell.angle_beta   90.00
_cell.angle_gamma   90.00
#
_symmetry.space_group_name_H-M   'P 1'
#
loop_
_entity.id
_entity.type
_entity.pdbx_description
1 polymer ?
#
loop_
_entity_poly.entity_id
_entity_poly.type
_entity_poly.pdbx_seq_one_letter_code
_entity_poly.pdbx_strand_id
1 'polypeptide(L)'
;KLYDDKDGRFPFGTYHNYLNPVVLVKLVQLGMVKDDILWEDLIERIESISEVNKSEHAAACMRSNIILSLIDEKLKFRDPKAKEFCKKCQTTQFLPFSTKPAGFSLRWKGSEYNPEYLFAATDLYITEHQDIVCLLKPILNENSPSFRGCGPISLAVKEYLGLLKKPSPELVIEQLKEVAKHLDGNTLYQDNITNACYKFLNEAVLLNEATRGMVVTELKTNPFIFIDGIYVGPEKVAFQLNFEAAPYLYQMPTKYKNNFRELFESVGVKLCFTVEDFASVLQAIKNANNSRKISENDFQLCRRIVSEGIWGHIREKSQEYCEKNYGQILLPDANLYLLPAKSLCYNDCPWIRVKDTAVKYCHSDIPREVAVKLGSIPKRHKALERYASNICFTALGTEFGQKEKLTSRIKSILNAYPSEKEMLKELLQNADDAKATEICFVFDPRHHPSDRIFDEKWTPLQGPALCVFNNQPFTDDDIRGIQNLGRGTKEGNPGKTGQYGIGFNSVYHITDCPSFVSSNDIICIFDPHAVYAPGATSLSPGRMFRDLDADFKTQFSDVLNLYLGNHFNLSNATMFRFPLRNAEMAKTSEISSVPCSDRMVQNLLDKLRTDGAELLMFLNHMEKISICEIEKTTGALKVLYSVKGKITDGDRLKRKQFHSSVIDSVTRKKQLKDIPVQQITYTMDIEDTEGNLTTWLICNRSGFSNMDRVMKSVISAHKNEDITLFPRGGVAACIT
;
A
#
# COMPACT_ATOMS: atom_id res chain seq x y z
N LYS A 1 48.03 -34.11 -54.78
CA LYS A 1 49.27 -34.92 -54.91
C LYS A 1 50.27 -34.48 -53.83
N LEU A 2 51.03 -35.41 -53.25
CA LEU A 2 52.04 -35.08 -52.21
C LEU A 2 53.34 -34.51 -52.79
N TYR A 3 53.73 -34.98 -53.98
CA TYR A 3 54.92 -34.54 -54.72
C TYR A 3 54.52 -34.17 -56.16
N ASP A 4 55.26 -33.22 -56.74
CA ASP A 4 55.19 -32.79 -58.13
C ASP A 4 56.40 -33.29 -58.92
N ASP A 5 56.33 -33.30 -60.26
CA ASP A 5 57.37 -33.85 -61.14
C ASP A 5 58.76 -33.20 -60.91
N LYS A 6 58.77 -31.96 -60.42
CA LYS A 6 59.98 -31.18 -60.12
C LYS A 6 60.65 -31.58 -58.80
N ASP A 7 59.96 -32.30 -57.93
CA ASP A 7 60.47 -32.72 -56.60
C ASP A 7 61.40 -33.94 -56.67
N GLY A 8 61.53 -34.58 -57.85
CA GLY A 8 62.36 -35.78 -58.02
C GLY A 8 61.87 -37.02 -57.25
N ARG A 9 60.70 -36.93 -56.59
CA ARG A 9 60.03 -38.02 -55.86
C ARG A 9 58.71 -38.36 -56.58
N PHE A 10 58.73 -39.42 -57.36
CA PHE A 10 57.61 -39.95 -58.17
C PHE A 10 57.35 -41.41 -57.74
N PRO A 11 56.11 -41.93 -57.89
CA PRO A 11 55.55 -42.18 -59.22
C PRO A 11 54.16 -41.57 -59.45
N PHE A 12 53.93 -41.10 -60.69
CA PHE A 12 52.62 -40.76 -61.25
C PHE A 12 52.39 -41.60 -62.51
N GLY A 13 51.15 -42.06 -62.77
CA GLY A 13 50.85 -42.87 -63.96
C GLY A 13 49.62 -43.75 -63.79
N THR A 14 49.42 -44.69 -64.70
CA THR A 14 48.39 -45.73 -64.61
C THR A 14 49.02 -47.07 -64.19
N TYR A 15 48.18 -48.10 -63.99
CA TYR A 15 48.63 -49.46 -63.74
C TYR A 15 49.50 -50.05 -64.89
N HIS A 16 49.49 -49.39 -66.05
CA HIS A 16 50.33 -49.73 -67.21
C HIS A 16 51.72 -49.08 -67.17
N ASN A 17 51.97 -48.15 -66.24
CA ASN A 17 53.21 -47.37 -66.16
C ASN A 17 53.80 -47.49 -64.74
N TYR A 18 53.97 -46.37 -64.04
CA TYR A 18 54.65 -46.27 -62.75
C TYR A 18 53.80 -46.70 -61.54
N LEU A 19 52.50 -46.98 -61.69
CA LEU A 19 51.67 -47.59 -60.63
C LEU A 19 51.61 -49.12 -60.74
N ASN A 20 52.34 -49.72 -61.68
CA ASN A 20 52.45 -51.17 -61.77
C ASN A 20 53.29 -51.72 -60.58
N PRO A 21 52.79 -52.69 -59.79
CA PRO A 21 53.52 -53.24 -58.64
C PRO A 21 54.94 -53.73 -58.97
N VAL A 22 55.16 -54.28 -60.17
CA VAL A 22 56.47 -54.75 -60.62
C VAL A 22 57.42 -53.59 -60.89
N VAL A 23 56.91 -52.49 -61.46
CA VAL A 23 57.68 -51.26 -61.71
C VAL A 23 58.03 -50.56 -60.40
N LEU A 24 57.10 -50.49 -59.46
CA LEU A 24 57.33 -49.95 -58.12
C LEU A 24 58.46 -50.67 -57.38
N VAL A 25 58.48 -52.02 -57.43
CA VAL A 25 59.57 -52.81 -56.83
C VAL A 25 60.92 -52.49 -57.47
N LYS A 26 60.98 -52.35 -58.81
CA LYS A 26 62.22 -51.98 -59.51
C LYS A 26 62.68 -50.56 -59.17
N LEU A 27 61.78 -49.61 -59.02
CA LEU A 27 62.12 -48.24 -58.63
C LEU A 27 62.72 -48.19 -57.22
N VAL A 28 62.17 -48.95 -56.28
CA VAL A 28 62.75 -49.09 -54.93
C VAL A 28 64.16 -49.68 -54.99
N GLN A 29 64.39 -50.70 -55.83
CA GLN A 29 65.73 -51.26 -56.05
C GLN A 29 66.73 -50.25 -56.64
N LEU A 30 66.25 -49.27 -57.42
CA LEU A 30 67.05 -48.18 -57.99
C LEU A 30 67.27 -47.01 -57.01
N GLY A 31 66.86 -47.14 -55.75
CA GLY A 31 67.09 -46.16 -54.70
C GLY A 31 65.91 -45.24 -54.38
N MET A 32 64.71 -45.52 -54.91
CA MET A 32 63.49 -44.81 -54.52
C MET A 32 63.11 -45.15 -53.06
N VAL A 33 62.85 -44.13 -52.25
CA VAL A 33 62.47 -44.28 -50.83
C VAL A 33 61.13 -45.00 -50.72
N LYS A 34 61.04 -45.97 -49.80
CA LYS A 34 59.88 -46.86 -49.61
C LYS A 34 59.05 -46.48 -48.37
N ASP A 35 57.73 -46.53 -48.55
CA ASP A 35 56.58 -46.68 -47.61
C ASP A 35 56.50 -45.90 -46.28
N ASP A 36 57.55 -45.23 -45.79
CA ASP A 36 57.45 -44.41 -44.58
C ASP A 36 58.16 -43.04 -44.76
N ILE A 37 57.37 -41.98 -44.88
CA ILE A 37 57.87 -40.61 -45.00
C ILE A 37 58.52 -40.17 -43.69
N LEU A 38 59.76 -39.66 -43.71
CA LEU A 38 60.39 -39.12 -42.50
C LEU A 38 59.62 -37.88 -42.01
N TRP A 39 59.64 -37.62 -40.70
CA TRP A 39 58.94 -36.44 -40.16
C TRP A 39 59.51 -35.13 -40.72
N GLU A 40 60.82 -35.08 -40.97
CA GLU A 40 61.50 -33.94 -41.59
C GLU A 40 60.97 -33.70 -43.01
N ASP A 41 60.79 -34.76 -43.80
CA ASP A 41 60.19 -34.70 -45.14
C ASP A 41 58.70 -34.31 -45.06
N LEU A 42 57.95 -34.86 -44.11
CA LEU A 42 56.52 -34.55 -43.95
C LEU A 42 56.30 -33.08 -43.58
N ILE A 43 57.15 -32.55 -42.71
CA ILE A 43 57.15 -31.13 -42.32
C ILE A 43 57.51 -30.23 -43.50
N GLU A 44 58.53 -30.59 -44.26
CA GLU A 44 58.90 -29.85 -45.47
C GLU A 44 57.73 -29.89 -46.49
N ARG A 45 57.02 -31.01 -46.61
CA ARG A 45 55.79 -31.10 -47.40
C ARG A 45 54.66 -30.22 -46.86
N ILE A 46 54.51 -30.07 -45.54
CA ILE A 46 53.57 -29.12 -44.94
C ILE A 46 53.94 -27.69 -45.34
N GLU A 47 55.22 -27.32 -45.25
CA GLU A 47 55.71 -25.99 -45.62
C GLU A 47 55.51 -25.69 -47.11
N SER A 48 55.67 -26.70 -47.97
CA SER A 48 55.44 -26.60 -49.42
C SER A 48 54.00 -26.24 -49.81
N ILE A 49 53.02 -26.50 -48.93
CA ILE A 49 51.60 -26.19 -49.21
C ILE A 49 51.41 -24.70 -49.49
N SER A 50 52.15 -23.85 -48.79
CA SER A 50 52.08 -22.40 -48.99
C SER A 50 52.45 -21.98 -50.43
N GLU A 51 53.42 -22.65 -51.05
CA GLU A 51 53.81 -22.40 -52.44
C GLU A 51 52.78 -22.95 -53.43
N VAL A 52 52.26 -24.17 -53.19
CA VAL A 52 51.20 -24.74 -54.04
C VAL A 52 49.96 -23.85 -54.02
N ASN A 53 49.61 -23.33 -52.85
CA ASN A 53 48.43 -22.49 -52.64
C ASN A 53 48.46 -21.19 -53.47
N LYS A 54 49.64 -20.66 -53.82
CA LYS A 54 49.78 -19.49 -54.71
C LYS A 54 49.33 -19.78 -56.14
N SER A 55 49.36 -21.04 -56.56
CA SER A 55 49.04 -21.47 -57.92
C SER A 55 47.66 -22.12 -58.02
N GLU A 56 47.35 -23.05 -57.10
CA GLU A 56 46.11 -23.82 -57.13
C GLU A 56 45.67 -24.23 -55.71
N HIS A 57 44.67 -23.53 -55.16
CA HIS A 57 44.16 -23.75 -53.81
C HIS A 57 43.56 -25.15 -53.60
N ALA A 58 42.89 -25.72 -54.61
CA ALA A 58 42.32 -27.07 -54.53
C ALA A 58 43.43 -28.15 -54.40
N ALA A 59 44.55 -27.96 -55.08
CA ALA A 59 45.72 -28.83 -54.96
C ALA A 59 46.37 -28.70 -53.57
N ALA A 60 46.41 -27.49 -53.01
CA ALA A 60 46.86 -27.25 -51.64
C ALA A 60 45.98 -27.98 -50.62
N CYS A 61 44.65 -27.85 -50.71
CA CYS A 61 43.69 -28.57 -49.86
C CYS A 61 43.84 -30.10 -49.98
N MET A 62 44.03 -30.61 -51.19
CA MET A 62 44.28 -32.04 -51.43
C MET A 62 45.59 -32.49 -50.80
N ARG A 63 46.66 -31.67 -50.88
CA ARG A 63 47.93 -31.97 -50.21
C ARG A 63 47.78 -31.95 -48.69
N SER A 64 47.07 -30.98 -48.12
CA SER A 64 46.73 -30.96 -46.68
C SER A 64 46.00 -32.22 -46.25
N ASN A 65 45.01 -32.69 -47.00
CA ASN A 65 44.28 -33.92 -46.71
C ASN A 65 45.21 -35.16 -46.68
N ILE A 66 46.09 -35.30 -47.68
CA ILE A 66 47.05 -36.41 -47.74
C ILE A 66 48.00 -36.37 -46.55
N ILE A 67 48.54 -35.19 -46.22
CA ILE A 67 49.43 -35.02 -45.07
C ILE A 67 48.72 -35.40 -43.77
N LEU A 68 47.47 -34.96 -43.57
CA LEU A 68 46.69 -35.31 -42.38
C LEU A 68 46.49 -36.82 -42.26
N SER A 69 46.27 -37.53 -43.38
CA SER A 69 46.20 -38.99 -43.41
C SER A 69 47.52 -39.65 -43.04
N LEU A 70 48.65 -39.11 -43.51
CA LEU A 70 49.99 -39.61 -43.16
C LEU A 70 50.33 -39.36 -41.70
N ILE A 71 49.95 -38.21 -41.14
CA ILE A 71 50.06 -37.94 -39.70
C ILE A 71 49.23 -38.98 -38.93
N ASP A 72 47.99 -39.27 -39.36
CA ASP A 72 47.14 -40.28 -38.71
C ASP A 72 47.80 -41.67 -38.71
N GLU A 73 48.38 -42.09 -39.82
CA GLU A 73 49.14 -43.35 -39.91
C GLU A 73 50.35 -43.37 -38.97
N LYS A 74 51.16 -42.31 -38.98
CA LYS A 74 52.32 -42.15 -38.08
C LYS A 74 51.93 -42.21 -36.60
N LEU A 75 50.80 -41.61 -36.23
CA LEU A 75 50.29 -41.64 -34.87
C LEU A 75 49.78 -43.03 -34.47
N LYS A 76 49.17 -43.80 -35.40
CA LYS A 76 48.76 -45.20 -35.17
C LYS A 76 49.95 -46.10 -34.86
N PHE A 77 51.09 -45.88 -35.50
CA PHE A 77 52.35 -46.59 -35.22
C PHE A 77 53.07 -46.14 -33.94
N ARG A 78 52.53 -45.13 -33.22
CA ARG A 78 53.09 -44.60 -31.95
C ARG A 78 54.56 -44.16 -32.06
N ASP A 79 54.92 -43.50 -33.16
CA ASP A 79 56.27 -42.99 -33.37
C ASP A 79 56.66 -41.99 -32.26
N PRO A 80 57.72 -42.25 -31.46
CA PRO A 80 58.14 -41.38 -30.36
C PRO A 80 58.58 -39.99 -30.83
N LYS A 81 59.06 -39.84 -32.08
CA LYS A 81 59.49 -38.55 -32.64
C LYS A 81 58.33 -37.61 -32.95
N ALA A 82 57.09 -38.09 -33.00
CA ALA A 82 55.93 -37.26 -33.30
C ALA A 82 55.85 -36.02 -32.37
N LYS A 83 56.27 -36.16 -31.10
CA LYS A 83 56.29 -35.05 -30.13
C LYS A 83 57.26 -33.92 -30.50
N GLU A 84 58.38 -34.24 -31.15
CA GLU A 84 59.40 -33.27 -31.54
C GLU A 84 58.88 -32.32 -32.64
N PHE A 85 58.07 -32.85 -33.56
CA PHE A 85 57.53 -32.11 -34.70
C PHE A 85 56.15 -31.49 -34.47
N CYS A 86 55.50 -31.85 -33.35
CA CYS A 86 54.16 -31.42 -33.00
C CYS A 86 54.00 -29.89 -33.04
N LYS A 87 54.91 -29.16 -32.40
CA LYS A 87 54.83 -27.69 -32.35
C LYS A 87 54.86 -27.06 -33.75
N LYS A 88 55.68 -27.62 -34.65
CA LYS A 88 55.82 -27.13 -36.01
C LYS A 88 54.55 -27.42 -36.82
N CYS A 89 54.00 -28.63 -36.74
CA CYS A 89 52.69 -28.96 -37.32
C CYS A 89 51.57 -28.03 -36.83
N GLN A 90 51.59 -27.64 -35.56
CA GLN A 90 50.56 -26.78 -34.97
C GLN A 90 50.61 -25.34 -35.48
N THR A 91 51.83 -24.81 -35.73
CA THR A 91 52.05 -23.40 -36.07
C THR A 91 52.14 -23.13 -37.57
N THR A 92 52.41 -24.13 -38.40
CA THR A 92 52.48 -23.94 -39.85
C THR A 92 51.09 -23.74 -40.45
N GLN A 93 50.98 -22.81 -41.40
CA GLN A 93 49.73 -22.47 -42.07
C GLN A 93 49.46 -23.43 -43.23
N PHE A 94 48.61 -24.42 -43.02
CA PHE A 94 48.26 -25.39 -44.07
C PHE A 94 46.81 -25.89 -44.03
N LEU A 95 46.00 -25.40 -43.09
CA LEU A 95 44.63 -25.86 -42.90
C LEU A 95 43.62 -24.89 -43.51
N PRO A 96 42.66 -25.37 -44.34
CA PRO A 96 41.60 -24.54 -44.88
C PRO A 96 40.54 -24.24 -43.82
N PHE A 97 39.86 -23.10 -43.99
CA PHE A 97 38.80 -22.66 -43.09
C PHE A 97 37.45 -22.57 -43.82
N SER A 98 36.37 -22.59 -43.06
CA SER A 98 35.01 -22.52 -43.57
C SER A 98 34.64 -21.07 -43.86
N THR A 99 34.29 -20.78 -45.11
CA THR A 99 33.70 -19.49 -45.51
C THR A 99 32.25 -19.38 -45.03
N LYS A 100 31.67 -18.18 -45.12
CA LYS A 100 30.29 -17.93 -44.69
C LYS A 100 29.31 -18.92 -45.36
N PRO A 101 28.53 -19.69 -44.59
CA PRO A 101 27.55 -20.60 -45.15
C PRO A 101 26.49 -19.86 -45.98
N ALA A 102 26.00 -20.50 -47.04
CA ALA A 102 24.93 -19.93 -47.86
C ALA A 102 23.66 -19.71 -47.01
N GLY A 103 23.03 -18.53 -47.13
CA GLY A 103 21.84 -18.17 -46.35
C GLY A 103 22.10 -17.73 -44.91
N PHE A 104 23.35 -17.73 -44.44
CA PHE A 104 23.70 -17.26 -43.10
C PHE A 104 23.49 -15.75 -42.99
N SER A 105 22.64 -15.30 -42.08
CA SER A 105 22.26 -13.89 -41.94
C SER A 105 23.33 -13.06 -41.21
N LEU A 106 23.98 -13.64 -40.20
CA LEU A 106 24.90 -12.93 -39.32
C LEU A 106 26.29 -12.72 -39.95
N ARG A 107 27.12 -11.90 -39.30
CA ARG A 107 28.56 -11.81 -39.60
C ARG A 107 29.19 -13.21 -39.51
N TRP A 108 30.24 -13.49 -40.27
CA TRP A 108 30.96 -14.74 -40.14
C TRP A 108 32.45 -14.46 -40.25
N LYS A 109 33.24 -14.85 -39.25
CA LYS A 109 34.66 -14.46 -39.16
C LYS A 109 35.46 -14.86 -40.39
N GLY A 110 35.16 -16.02 -40.97
CA GLY A 110 35.80 -16.49 -42.20
C GLY A 110 35.62 -15.54 -43.40
N SER A 111 34.59 -14.68 -43.42
CA SER A 111 34.36 -13.75 -44.54
C SER A 111 35.37 -12.60 -44.59
N GLU A 112 36.15 -12.41 -43.52
CA GLU A 112 37.18 -11.36 -43.45
C GLU A 112 38.49 -11.76 -44.13
N TYR A 113 38.61 -13.04 -44.48
CA TYR A 113 39.80 -13.60 -45.10
C TYR A 113 39.51 -13.96 -46.55
N ASN A 114 40.55 -13.93 -47.38
CA ASN A 114 40.46 -14.49 -48.73
C ASN A 114 40.11 -15.99 -48.61
N PRO A 115 39.12 -16.52 -49.36
CA PRO A 115 38.76 -17.94 -49.36
C PRO A 115 39.93 -18.92 -49.58
N GLU A 116 41.03 -18.44 -50.18
CA GLU A 116 42.22 -19.25 -50.45
C GLU A 116 43.25 -19.21 -49.30
N TYR A 117 43.00 -18.45 -48.24
CA TYR A 117 43.91 -18.34 -47.10
C TYR A 117 43.92 -19.64 -46.28
N LEU A 118 45.11 -20.01 -45.77
CA LEU A 118 45.31 -21.19 -44.93
C LEU A 118 45.72 -20.75 -43.53
N PHE A 119 45.20 -21.42 -42.52
CA PHE A 119 45.47 -21.13 -41.11
C PHE A 119 46.39 -22.17 -40.48
N ALA A 120 47.05 -21.74 -39.41
CA ALA A 120 47.67 -22.65 -38.46
C ALA A 120 46.59 -23.33 -37.60
N ALA A 121 46.87 -24.54 -37.13
CA ALA A 121 45.94 -25.27 -36.27
C ALA A 121 45.64 -24.50 -34.96
N THR A 122 46.63 -23.76 -34.45
CA THR A 122 46.48 -22.92 -33.25
C THR A 122 45.47 -21.78 -33.40
N ASP A 123 45.11 -21.39 -34.62
CA ASP A 123 44.23 -20.25 -34.88
C ASP A 123 42.79 -20.66 -35.23
N LEU A 124 42.56 -21.95 -35.48
CA LEU A 124 41.26 -22.51 -35.87
C LEU A 124 40.52 -23.13 -34.68
N TYR A 125 39.20 -23.27 -34.83
CA TYR A 125 38.36 -24.13 -34.01
C TYR A 125 37.67 -25.17 -34.89
N ILE A 126 37.33 -26.32 -34.31
CA ILE A 126 36.57 -27.36 -35.00
C ILE A 126 35.08 -27.02 -35.08
N THR A 127 34.37 -27.68 -35.99
CA THR A 127 32.94 -27.47 -36.25
C THR A 127 32.06 -27.67 -35.01
N GLU A 128 32.47 -28.51 -34.05
CA GLU A 128 31.74 -28.71 -32.79
C GLU A 128 31.59 -27.44 -31.94
N HIS A 129 32.50 -26.47 -32.09
CA HIS A 129 32.48 -25.19 -31.39
C HIS A 129 32.01 -24.03 -32.28
N GLN A 130 31.55 -24.31 -33.50
CA GLN A 130 31.16 -23.30 -34.48
C GLN A 130 30.19 -22.27 -33.91
N ASP A 131 29.08 -22.73 -33.33
CA ASP A 131 28.01 -21.82 -32.92
C ASP A 131 28.44 -20.89 -31.78
N ILE A 132 29.47 -21.24 -31.01
CA ILE A 132 29.97 -20.41 -29.90
C ILE A 132 31.18 -19.54 -30.24
N VAL A 133 31.78 -19.64 -31.44
CA VAL A 133 32.93 -18.80 -31.84
C VAL A 133 32.89 -18.26 -33.28
N CYS A 134 31.94 -18.66 -34.13
CA CYS A 134 31.95 -18.36 -35.57
C CYS A 134 31.91 -16.86 -35.96
N LEU A 135 31.50 -15.97 -35.07
CA LEU A 135 31.54 -14.53 -35.34
C LEU A 135 32.94 -13.95 -35.09
N LEU A 136 33.73 -14.60 -34.24
CA LEU A 136 35.00 -14.07 -33.73
C LEU A 136 36.23 -14.85 -34.19
N LYS A 137 36.11 -16.16 -34.43
CA LYS A 137 37.22 -17.06 -34.80
C LYS A 137 36.91 -17.87 -36.06
N PRO A 138 37.92 -18.17 -36.89
CA PRO A 138 37.76 -19.02 -38.06
C PRO A 138 37.53 -20.49 -37.66
N ILE A 139 36.68 -21.17 -38.42
CA ILE A 139 36.31 -22.58 -38.20
C ILE A 139 37.01 -23.44 -39.26
N LEU A 140 37.56 -24.57 -38.87
CA LEU A 140 38.20 -25.53 -39.78
C LEU A 140 37.20 -26.04 -40.83
N ASN A 141 37.64 -26.19 -42.08
CA ASN A 141 36.82 -26.78 -43.14
C ASN A 141 37.16 -28.27 -43.32
N GLU A 142 36.43 -29.15 -42.63
CA GLU A 142 36.57 -30.61 -42.71
C GLU A 142 35.85 -31.22 -43.94
N ASN A 143 35.30 -30.41 -44.85
CA ASN A 143 34.72 -30.91 -46.10
C ASN A 143 35.79 -31.52 -47.01
N SER A 144 35.39 -32.29 -48.02
CA SER A 144 36.34 -32.88 -48.97
C SER A 144 37.17 -31.80 -49.70
N PRO A 145 38.38 -32.13 -50.20
CA PRO A 145 39.19 -31.21 -51.00
C PRO A 145 38.48 -30.62 -52.22
N SER A 146 37.52 -31.34 -52.81
CA SER A 146 36.66 -30.85 -53.90
C SER A 146 35.79 -29.65 -53.49
N PHE A 147 35.50 -29.52 -52.19
CA PHE A 147 34.82 -28.39 -51.56
C PHE A 147 35.79 -27.49 -50.77
N ARG A 148 37.06 -27.43 -51.20
CA ARG A 148 38.12 -26.60 -50.61
C ARG A 148 38.35 -26.84 -49.11
N GLY A 149 38.12 -28.07 -48.64
CA GLY A 149 38.38 -28.48 -47.27
C GLY A 149 39.53 -29.48 -47.15
N CYS A 150 39.90 -29.83 -45.92
CA CYS A 150 40.97 -30.79 -45.65
C CYS A 150 40.50 -32.24 -45.48
N GLY A 151 39.21 -32.50 -45.68
CA GLY A 151 38.57 -33.78 -45.39
C GLY A 151 38.45 -34.09 -43.89
N PRO A 152 37.87 -35.25 -43.56
CA PRO A 152 37.66 -35.66 -42.17
C PRO A 152 38.99 -35.92 -41.46
N ILE A 153 39.07 -35.50 -40.21
CA ILE A 153 40.27 -35.65 -39.37
C ILE A 153 39.95 -36.56 -38.18
N SER A 154 40.83 -37.53 -37.89
CA SER A 154 40.69 -38.41 -36.74
C SER A 154 40.86 -37.67 -35.41
N LEU A 155 40.32 -38.21 -34.31
CA LEU A 155 40.47 -37.60 -32.99
C LEU A 155 41.95 -37.48 -32.56
N ALA A 156 42.78 -38.47 -32.90
CA ALA A 156 44.21 -38.48 -32.60
C ALA A 156 44.95 -37.33 -33.31
N VAL A 157 44.62 -37.07 -34.59
CA VAL A 157 45.21 -35.95 -35.32
C VAL A 157 44.70 -34.61 -34.80
N LYS A 158 43.41 -34.50 -34.44
CA LYS A 158 42.85 -33.28 -33.82
C LYS A 158 43.55 -32.97 -32.49
N GLU A 159 43.83 -33.98 -31.67
CA GLU A 159 44.60 -33.84 -30.42
C GLU A 159 46.04 -33.42 -30.70
N TYR A 160 46.71 -34.09 -31.65
CA TYR A 160 48.08 -33.79 -32.04
C TYR A 160 48.26 -32.36 -32.54
N LEU A 161 47.33 -31.87 -33.36
CA LEU A 161 47.33 -30.50 -33.89
C LEU A 161 46.81 -29.45 -32.88
N GLY A 162 46.38 -29.84 -31.68
CA GLY A 162 45.84 -28.91 -30.69
C GLY A 162 44.47 -28.31 -31.04
N LEU A 163 43.73 -28.95 -31.96
CA LEU A 163 42.42 -28.52 -32.43
C LEU A 163 41.29 -28.83 -31.42
N LEU A 164 41.53 -29.72 -30.47
CA LEU A 164 40.60 -30.06 -29.37
C LEU A 164 40.58 -29.02 -28.23
N LYS A 165 41.18 -27.84 -28.44
CA LYS A 165 41.13 -26.75 -27.48
C LYS A 165 39.68 -26.26 -27.31
N LYS A 166 39.23 -26.13 -26.07
CA LYS A 166 37.93 -25.55 -25.75
C LYS A 166 38.01 -24.02 -25.83
N PRO A 167 36.97 -23.33 -26.33
CA PRO A 167 36.84 -21.88 -26.19
C PRO A 167 36.90 -21.45 -24.72
N SER A 168 37.48 -20.29 -24.43
CA SER A 168 37.41 -19.74 -23.08
C SER A 168 36.02 -19.13 -22.84
N PRO A 169 35.52 -19.09 -21.58
CA PRO A 169 34.24 -18.45 -21.28
C PRO A 169 34.16 -16.98 -21.71
N GLU A 170 35.27 -16.24 -21.65
CA GLU A 170 35.35 -14.84 -22.10
C GLU A 170 35.07 -14.73 -23.59
N LEU A 171 35.66 -15.62 -24.41
CA LEU A 171 35.44 -15.64 -25.85
C LEU A 171 33.96 -15.94 -26.19
N VAL A 172 33.32 -16.84 -25.44
CA VAL A 172 31.89 -17.17 -25.64
C VAL A 172 30.99 -16.02 -25.22
N ILE A 173 31.36 -15.26 -24.17
CA ILE A 173 30.66 -14.03 -23.79
C ILE A 173 30.82 -12.96 -24.87
N GLU A 174 32.01 -12.77 -25.43
CA GLU A 174 32.23 -11.84 -26.54
C GLU A 174 31.41 -12.22 -27.77
N GLN A 175 31.33 -13.51 -28.10
CA GLN A 175 30.48 -14.02 -29.18
C GLN A 175 29.03 -13.64 -28.92
N LEU A 176 28.51 -13.89 -27.72
CA LEU A 176 27.14 -13.54 -27.35
C LEU A 176 26.87 -12.03 -27.44
N LYS A 177 27.82 -11.19 -26.99
CA LYS A 177 27.75 -9.73 -27.13
C LYS A 177 27.72 -9.31 -28.60
N GLU A 178 28.49 -9.97 -29.47
CA GLU A 178 28.49 -9.67 -30.91
C GLU A 178 27.16 -10.07 -31.59
N VAL A 179 26.57 -11.20 -31.20
CA VAL A 179 25.23 -11.62 -31.67
C VAL A 179 24.16 -10.61 -31.23
N ALA A 180 24.26 -10.12 -29.99
CA ALA A 180 23.30 -9.18 -29.42
C ALA A 180 23.30 -7.79 -30.11
N LYS A 181 24.37 -7.44 -30.83
CA LYS A 181 24.42 -6.21 -31.64
C LYS A 181 23.57 -6.29 -32.91
N HIS A 182 23.18 -7.49 -33.33
CA HIS A 182 22.36 -7.67 -34.53
C HIS A 182 20.89 -7.41 -34.23
N LEU A 183 20.35 -6.33 -34.81
CA LEU A 183 19.00 -5.83 -34.54
C LEU A 183 17.99 -6.16 -35.66
N ASP A 184 18.44 -6.78 -36.77
CA ASP A 184 17.62 -7.03 -37.97
C ASP A 184 16.83 -8.34 -37.87
N GLY A 185 15.86 -8.39 -36.96
CA GLY A 185 14.85 -9.44 -36.87
C GLY A 185 15.36 -10.82 -36.43
N ASN A 186 14.43 -11.67 -35.99
CA ASN A 186 14.76 -12.99 -35.43
C ASN A 186 15.16 -13.95 -36.51
N THR A 187 16.44 -14.28 -36.57
CA THR A 187 16.94 -15.31 -37.46
C THR A 187 17.16 -16.61 -36.68
N LEU A 188 16.91 -17.75 -37.33
CA LEU A 188 17.15 -19.07 -36.75
C LEU A 188 18.60 -19.23 -36.24
N TYR A 189 19.55 -18.61 -36.95
CA TYR A 189 20.97 -18.61 -36.58
C TYR A 189 21.23 -17.84 -35.28
N GLN A 190 20.56 -16.71 -35.07
CA GLN A 190 20.67 -15.93 -33.83
C GLN A 190 20.19 -16.74 -32.62
N ASP A 191 19.05 -17.44 -32.74
CA ASP A 191 18.53 -18.28 -31.67
C ASP A 191 19.46 -19.48 -31.38
N ASN A 192 19.94 -20.16 -32.43
CA ASN A 192 20.84 -21.30 -32.30
C ASN A 192 22.17 -20.93 -31.62
N ILE A 193 22.81 -19.85 -32.08
CA ILE A 193 24.06 -19.36 -31.48
C ILE A 193 23.84 -18.95 -30.03
N THR A 194 22.78 -18.19 -29.75
CA THR A 194 22.46 -17.74 -28.39
C THR A 194 22.24 -18.92 -27.46
N ASN A 195 21.48 -19.93 -27.91
CA ASN A 195 21.23 -21.14 -27.14
C ASN A 195 22.51 -21.97 -26.91
N ALA A 196 23.40 -22.06 -27.90
CA ALA A 196 24.70 -22.72 -27.76
C ALA A 196 25.61 -21.98 -26.76
N CYS A 197 25.65 -20.65 -26.82
CA CYS A 197 26.37 -19.81 -25.86
C CYS A 197 25.83 -20.01 -24.44
N TYR A 198 24.51 -19.99 -24.24
CA TYR A 198 23.91 -20.22 -22.93
C TYR A 198 24.22 -21.60 -22.38
N LYS A 199 24.15 -22.65 -23.21
CA LYS A 199 24.51 -24.00 -22.81
C LYS A 199 25.96 -24.06 -22.31
N PHE A 200 26.89 -23.51 -23.07
CA PHE A 200 28.30 -23.47 -22.70
C PHE A 200 28.53 -22.68 -21.40
N LEU A 201 27.94 -21.50 -21.28
CA LEU A 201 28.11 -20.64 -20.11
C LEU A 201 27.45 -21.22 -18.86
N ASN A 202 26.33 -21.93 -19.00
CA ASN A 202 25.69 -22.64 -17.90
C ASN A 202 26.60 -23.76 -17.37
N GLU A 203 27.20 -24.54 -18.26
CA GLU A 203 28.22 -25.54 -17.88
C GLU A 203 29.45 -24.87 -17.23
N ALA A 204 29.92 -23.74 -17.76
CA ALA A 204 31.08 -23.01 -17.24
C ALA A 204 30.86 -22.44 -15.83
N VAL A 205 29.66 -21.93 -15.53
CA VAL A 205 29.28 -21.41 -14.21
C VAL A 205 29.28 -22.51 -13.14
N LEU A 206 29.09 -23.77 -13.53
CA LEU A 206 29.10 -24.92 -12.61
C LEU A 206 30.50 -25.47 -12.33
N LEU A 207 31.55 -25.02 -13.05
CA LEU A 207 32.90 -25.56 -12.90
C LEU A 207 33.59 -25.11 -11.60
N ASN A 208 33.62 -23.80 -11.33
CA ASN A 208 34.23 -23.21 -10.14
C ASN A 208 33.76 -21.77 -9.91
N GLU A 209 33.88 -21.31 -8.66
CA GLU A 209 33.41 -19.98 -8.23
C GLU A 209 34.15 -18.82 -8.90
N ALA A 210 35.44 -18.97 -9.25
CA ALA A 210 36.18 -17.93 -9.95
C ALA A 210 35.63 -17.68 -11.37
N THR A 211 35.36 -18.76 -12.10
CA THR A 211 34.75 -18.71 -13.44
C THR A 211 33.33 -18.15 -13.35
N ARG A 212 32.55 -18.59 -12.36
CA ARG A 212 31.21 -18.06 -12.08
C ARG A 212 31.24 -16.54 -11.85
N GLY A 213 32.13 -16.06 -10.99
CA GLY A 213 32.27 -14.64 -10.68
C GLY A 213 32.60 -13.80 -11.92
N MET A 214 33.50 -14.29 -12.78
CA MET A 214 33.85 -13.64 -14.05
C MET A 214 32.64 -13.59 -15.00
N VAL A 215 31.98 -14.75 -15.26
CA VAL A 215 30.81 -14.82 -16.16
C VAL A 215 29.70 -13.88 -15.69
N VAL A 216 29.39 -13.89 -14.39
CA VAL A 216 28.35 -13.05 -13.80
C VAL A 216 28.67 -11.56 -13.94
N THR A 217 29.92 -11.17 -13.71
CA THR A 217 30.35 -9.76 -13.80
C THR A 217 30.21 -9.25 -15.22
N GLU A 218 30.69 -10.02 -16.19
CA GLU A 218 30.65 -9.65 -17.61
C GLU A 218 29.22 -9.60 -18.17
N LEU A 219 28.36 -10.55 -17.82
CA LEU A 219 26.99 -10.62 -18.33
C LEU A 219 26.05 -9.60 -17.68
N LYS A 220 26.25 -9.22 -16.42
CA LYS A 220 25.42 -8.20 -15.76
C LYS A 220 25.52 -6.82 -16.40
N THR A 221 26.61 -6.52 -17.10
CA THR A 221 26.85 -5.19 -17.66
C THR A 221 26.15 -4.93 -18.99
N ASN A 222 25.68 -5.97 -19.69
CA ASN A 222 25.15 -5.86 -21.04
C ASN A 222 23.82 -6.63 -21.19
N PRO A 223 22.87 -6.14 -21.99
CA PRO A 223 21.68 -6.90 -22.35
C PRO A 223 22.10 -8.17 -23.12
N PHE A 224 21.77 -9.34 -22.57
CA PHE A 224 22.19 -10.60 -23.15
C PHE A 224 21.09 -11.67 -23.15
N ILE A 225 19.96 -11.43 -22.49
CA ILE A 225 18.85 -12.39 -22.40
C ILE A 225 17.93 -12.20 -23.60
N PHE A 226 17.83 -13.19 -24.48
CA PHE A 226 17.05 -13.11 -25.71
C PHE A 226 15.57 -13.43 -25.46
N ILE A 227 14.68 -12.46 -25.68
CA ILE A 227 13.23 -12.63 -25.49
C ILE A 227 12.51 -11.95 -26.64
N ASP A 228 11.62 -12.67 -27.33
CA ASP A 228 10.78 -12.17 -28.43
C ASP A 228 11.53 -11.32 -29.48
N GLY A 229 12.81 -11.61 -29.65
CA GLY A 229 13.67 -10.98 -30.64
C GLY A 229 14.51 -9.81 -30.22
N ILE A 230 14.52 -9.51 -28.94
CA ILE A 230 15.35 -8.47 -28.36
C ILE A 230 16.23 -9.05 -27.27
N TYR A 231 17.38 -8.43 -27.05
CA TYR A 231 18.23 -8.73 -25.90
C TYR A 231 17.91 -7.76 -24.78
N VAL A 232 17.53 -8.29 -23.63
CA VAL A 232 17.20 -7.53 -22.43
C VAL A 232 18.17 -7.81 -21.29
N GLY A 233 18.29 -6.85 -20.38
CA GLY A 233 19.10 -6.98 -19.18
C GLY A 233 18.45 -7.91 -18.15
N PRO A 234 19.24 -8.55 -17.27
CA PRO A 234 18.73 -9.47 -16.25
C PRO A 234 17.74 -8.81 -15.28
N GLU A 235 17.85 -7.50 -15.04
CA GLU A 235 16.96 -6.73 -14.17
C GLU A 235 15.51 -6.63 -14.68
N LYS A 236 15.31 -6.81 -15.99
CA LYS A 236 13.98 -6.75 -16.63
C LYS A 236 13.32 -8.13 -16.77
N VAL A 237 13.95 -9.20 -16.29
CA VAL A 237 13.47 -10.56 -16.49
C VAL A 237 13.22 -11.25 -15.15
N ALA A 238 12.11 -11.99 -15.07
CA ALA A 238 11.83 -12.89 -13.95
C ALA A 238 11.37 -14.28 -14.44
N PHE A 239 11.60 -15.31 -13.63
CA PHE A 239 11.18 -16.68 -13.95
C PHE A 239 9.65 -16.89 -13.91
N GLN A 240 8.96 -16.05 -13.15
CA GLN A 240 7.51 -16.06 -12.99
C GLN A 240 7.00 -14.62 -13.07
N LEU A 241 6.11 -14.39 -14.03
CA LEU A 241 5.34 -13.17 -14.19
C LEU A 241 3.98 -13.61 -14.74
N ASN A 242 2.89 -13.22 -14.06
CA ASN A 242 1.57 -13.78 -14.33
C ASN A 242 0.80 -13.05 -15.44
N PHE A 243 1.36 -11.97 -15.98
CA PHE A 243 0.73 -11.11 -16.97
C PHE A 243 1.78 -10.48 -17.89
N GLU A 244 1.34 -9.97 -19.04
CA GLU A 244 2.23 -9.30 -19.98
C GLU A 244 2.57 -7.88 -19.53
N ALA A 245 3.87 -7.60 -19.35
CA ALA A 245 4.39 -6.31 -18.90
C ALA A 245 5.43 -5.70 -19.86
N ALA A 246 5.49 -6.20 -21.09
CA ALA A 246 6.34 -5.63 -22.14
C ALA A 246 5.92 -4.18 -22.46
N PRO A 247 6.87 -3.29 -22.81
CA PRO A 247 8.29 -3.54 -23.03
C PRO A 247 9.17 -3.39 -21.76
N TYR A 248 8.58 -3.24 -20.58
CA TYR A 248 9.31 -2.87 -19.36
C TYR A 248 9.83 -4.08 -18.58
N LEU A 249 9.01 -5.11 -18.41
CA LEU A 249 9.34 -6.34 -17.71
C LEU A 249 8.91 -7.56 -18.53
N TYR A 250 9.69 -8.63 -18.44
CA TYR A 250 9.52 -9.84 -19.25
C TYR A 250 9.54 -11.10 -18.39
N GLN A 251 8.78 -12.10 -18.84
CA GLN A 251 8.88 -13.45 -18.31
C GLN A 251 9.96 -14.23 -19.03
N MET A 252 10.77 -14.98 -18.30
CA MET A 252 11.77 -15.89 -18.87
C MET A 252 11.09 -16.94 -19.76
N PRO A 253 11.52 -17.10 -21.03
CA PRO A 253 11.03 -18.16 -21.91
C PRO A 253 11.19 -19.55 -21.30
N THR A 254 10.20 -20.42 -21.49
CA THR A 254 10.16 -21.77 -20.91
C THR A 254 11.37 -22.62 -21.32
N LYS A 255 11.85 -22.46 -22.56
CA LYS A 255 13.05 -23.12 -23.08
C LYS A 255 14.32 -22.81 -22.28
N TYR A 256 14.42 -21.62 -21.71
CA TYR A 256 15.58 -21.19 -20.92
C TYR A 256 15.42 -21.49 -19.44
N LYS A 257 14.19 -21.35 -18.93
CA LYS A 257 13.83 -21.65 -17.54
C LYS A 257 14.20 -23.07 -17.10
N ASN A 258 14.07 -24.05 -17.99
CA ASN A 258 14.35 -25.45 -17.67
C ASN A 258 15.80 -25.86 -17.96
N ASN A 259 16.45 -25.24 -18.94
CA ASN A 259 17.75 -25.71 -19.45
C ASN A 259 18.95 -24.95 -18.87
N PHE A 260 18.80 -23.68 -18.48
CA PHE A 260 19.92 -22.80 -18.11
C PHE A 260 19.64 -22.00 -16.82
N ARG A 261 18.88 -22.60 -15.89
CA ARG A 261 18.38 -21.90 -14.70
C ARG A 261 19.52 -21.33 -13.85
N GLU A 262 20.57 -22.11 -13.64
CA GLU A 262 21.71 -21.79 -12.79
C GLU A 262 22.50 -20.58 -13.33
N LEU A 263 22.65 -20.46 -14.65
CA LEU A 263 23.22 -19.28 -15.30
C LEU A 263 22.40 -18.02 -14.98
N PHE A 264 21.09 -18.09 -15.21
CA PHE A 264 20.20 -16.93 -15.05
C PHE A 264 20.02 -16.52 -13.58
N GLU A 265 19.91 -17.47 -12.66
CA GLU A 265 19.91 -17.17 -11.22
C GLU A 265 21.24 -16.53 -10.79
N SER A 266 22.37 -16.99 -11.31
CA SER A 266 23.70 -16.44 -10.98
C SER A 266 23.89 -15.00 -11.45
N VAL A 267 23.33 -14.62 -12.61
CA VAL A 267 23.38 -13.22 -13.08
C VAL A 267 22.36 -12.31 -12.41
N GLY A 268 21.48 -12.83 -11.55
CA GLY A 268 20.52 -12.05 -10.77
C GLY A 268 19.12 -11.93 -11.37
N VAL A 269 18.73 -12.83 -12.30
CA VAL A 269 17.33 -12.95 -12.72
C VAL A 269 16.49 -13.38 -11.52
N LYS A 270 15.45 -12.60 -11.21
CA LYS A 270 14.61 -12.81 -10.03
C LYS A 270 13.63 -13.96 -10.25
N LEU A 271 13.21 -14.63 -9.17
CA LEU A 271 12.12 -15.61 -9.25
C LEU A 271 10.80 -14.94 -9.66
N CYS A 272 10.44 -13.87 -8.95
CA CYS A 272 9.30 -12.98 -9.21
C CYS A 272 9.75 -11.53 -8.99
N PHE A 273 9.09 -10.57 -9.65
CA PHE A 273 9.30 -9.14 -9.37
C PHE A 273 8.72 -8.72 -8.02
N THR A 274 9.25 -7.63 -7.45
CA THR A 274 8.73 -7.04 -6.22
C THR A 274 7.79 -5.88 -6.49
N VAL A 275 7.16 -5.34 -5.44
CA VAL A 275 6.31 -4.14 -5.55
C VAL A 275 7.11 -2.94 -6.06
N GLU A 276 8.37 -2.82 -5.68
CA GLU A 276 9.28 -1.75 -6.07
C GLU A 276 9.63 -1.83 -7.56
N ASP A 277 9.82 -3.05 -8.09
CA ASP A 277 10.02 -3.27 -9.53
C ASP A 277 8.81 -2.76 -10.32
N PHE A 278 7.59 -3.14 -9.91
CA PHE A 278 6.35 -2.66 -10.52
C PHE A 278 6.16 -1.13 -10.38
N ALA A 279 6.48 -0.56 -9.22
CA ALA A 279 6.42 0.88 -9.00
C ALA A 279 7.40 1.64 -9.92
N SER A 280 8.58 1.08 -10.17
CA SER A 280 9.56 1.65 -11.09
C SER A 280 9.05 1.71 -12.54
N VAL A 281 8.27 0.71 -12.96
CA VAL A 281 7.61 0.70 -14.28
C VAL A 281 6.59 1.84 -14.39
N LEU A 282 5.73 2.00 -13.38
CA LEU A 282 4.76 3.10 -13.35
C LEU A 282 5.46 4.47 -13.40
N GLN A 283 6.60 4.61 -12.72
CA GLN A 283 7.42 5.82 -12.78
C GLN A 283 8.04 6.01 -14.18
N ALA A 284 8.52 4.94 -14.82
CA ALA A 284 9.07 5.00 -16.17
C ALA A 284 8.02 5.40 -17.21
N ILE A 285 6.79 4.86 -17.12
CA ILE A 285 5.66 5.25 -17.97
C ILE A 285 5.31 6.73 -17.78
N LYS A 286 5.29 7.23 -16.54
CA LYS A 286 5.07 8.64 -16.25
C LYS A 286 6.15 9.55 -16.85
N ASN A 287 7.42 9.13 -16.75
CA ASN A 287 8.56 9.88 -17.26
C ASN A 287 8.57 9.89 -18.80
N ALA A 288 8.30 8.76 -19.45
CA ALA A 288 8.21 8.65 -20.91
C ALA A 288 7.14 9.57 -21.50
N ASN A 289 6.03 9.75 -20.79
CA ASN A 289 4.93 10.64 -21.17
C ASN A 289 5.14 12.11 -20.74
N ASN A 290 6.33 12.50 -20.26
CA ASN A 290 6.64 13.86 -19.79
C ASN A 290 5.62 14.41 -18.77
N SER A 291 5.10 13.55 -17.88
CA SER A 291 4.01 13.89 -16.93
C SER A 291 2.71 14.40 -17.58
N ARG A 292 2.49 14.08 -18.86
CA ARG A 292 1.22 14.30 -19.56
C ARG A 292 0.30 13.09 -19.43
N LYS A 293 -0.87 13.18 -20.04
CA LYS A 293 -1.83 12.10 -20.17
C LYS A 293 -1.17 10.87 -20.80
N ILE A 294 -1.30 9.70 -20.19
CA ILE A 294 -0.78 8.44 -20.73
C ILE A 294 -1.67 7.92 -21.86
N SER A 295 -1.10 7.11 -22.76
CA SER A 295 -1.86 6.46 -23.83
C SER A 295 -2.79 5.37 -23.28
N GLU A 296 -3.80 4.96 -24.06
CA GLU A 296 -4.69 3.87 -23.65
C GLU A 296 -3.92 2.56 -23.44
N ASN A 297 -2.93 2.28 -24.29
CA ASN A 297 -2.08 1.09 -24.14
C ASN A 297 -1.26 1.12 -22.85
N ASP A 298 -0.68 2.27 -22.51
CA ASP A 298 0.04 2.47 -21.25
C ASP A 298 -0.88 2.36 -20.04
N PHE A 299 -2.13 2.83 -20.16
CA PHE A 299 -3.13 2.71 -19.12
C PHE A 299 -3.49 1.24 -18.87
N GLN A 300 -3.74 0.45 -19.93
CA GLN A 300 -4.01 -0.99 -19.80
C GLN A 300 -2.83 -1.73 -19.15
N LEU A 301 -1.59 -1.35 -19.47
CA LEU A 301 -0.40 -1.87 -18.79
C LEU A 301 -0.37 -1.46 -17.31
N CYS A 302 -0.58 -0.17 -16.99
CA CYS A 302 -0.67 0.31 -15.60
C CYS A 302 -1.73 -0.47 -14.81
N ARG A 303 -2.91 -0.70 -15.40
CA ARG A 303 -4.01 -1.44 -14.78
C ARG A 303 -3.62 -2.87 -14.43
N ARG A 304 -2.97 -3.59 -15.35
CA ARG A 304 -2.45 -4.96 -15.11
C ARG A 304 -1.38 -4.97 -14.02
N ILE A 305 -0.42 -4.04 -14.08
CA ILE A 305 0.63 -3.90 -13.05
C ILE A 305 0.02 -3.68 -11.66
N VAL A 306 -0.97 -2.81 -11.54
CA VAL A 306 -1.62 -2.49 -10.26
C VAL A 306 -2.47 -3.67 -9.76
N SER A 307 -3.28 -4.25 -10.64
CA SER A 307 -4.32 -5.24 -10.27
C SER A 307 -3.77 -6.65 -10.09
N GLU A 308 -2.73 -7.02 -10.83
CA GLU A 308 -2.16 -8.37 -10.84
C GLU A 308 -0.78 -8.40 -10.17
N GLY A 309 0.07 -7.43 -10.46
CA GLY A 309 1.41 -7.31 -9.88
C GLY A 309 1.36 -6.83 -8.43
N ILE A 310 1.07 -5.54 -8.24
CA ILE A 310 1.12 -4.89 -6.91
C ILE A 310 0.12 -5.54 -5.95
N TRP A 311 -1.13 -5.74 -6.38
CA TRP A 311 -2.15 -6.36 -5.54
C TRP A 311 -1.74 -7.74 -5.04
N GLY A 312 -1.15 -8.59 -5.91
CA GLY A 312 -0.68 -9.93 -5.55
C GLY A 312 0.29 -9.93 -4.37
N HIS A 313 1.08 -8.87 -4.20
CA HIS A 313 2.05 -8.73 -3.10
C HIS A 313 1.51 -8.00 -1.87
N ILE A 314 0.48 -7.17 -2.00
CA ILE A 314 -0.05 -6.37 -0.87
C ILE A 314 -1.35 -6.91 -0.30
N ARG A 315 -2.03 -7.86 -0.96
CA ARG A 315 -3.35 -8.37 -0.57
C ARG A 315 -3.42 -8.85 0.87
N GLU A 316 -2.41 -9.54 1.37
CA GLU A 316 -2.38 -10.10 2.73
C GLU A 316 -1.77 -9.17 3.79
N LYS A 317 -1.13 -8.06 3.35
CA LYS A 317 -0.49 -7.10 4.26
C LYS A 317 -1.51 -6.21 4.98
N SER A 318 -1.17 -5.61 6.11
CA SER A 318 -2.07 -4.66 6.79
C SER A 318 -2.14 -3.31 6.08
N GLN A 319 -3.25 -2.58 6.26
CA GLN A 319 -3.47 -1.23 5.71
C GLN A 319 -2.34 -0.27 6.10
N GLU A 320 -2.01 -0.19 7.39
CA GLU A 320 -0.96 0.70 7.93
C GLU A 320 0.41 0.42 7.33
N TYR A 321 0.75 -0.85 7.12
CA TYR A 321 2.01 -1.23 6.48
C TYR A 321 2.07 -0.72 5.03
N CYS A 322 0.99 -0.90 4.28
CA CYS A 322 0.94 -0.48 2.88
C CYS A 322 0.97 1.05 2.74
N GLU A 323 0.26 1.79 3.59
CA GLU A 323 0.29 3.26 3.55
C GLU A 323 1.67 3.83 3.90
N LYS A 324 2.38 3.20 4.84
CA LYS A 324 3.72 3.62 5.26
C LYS A 324 4.78 3.34 4.18
N ASN A 325 4.75 2.16 3.57
CA ASN A 325 5.81 1.71 2.64
C ASN A 325 5.49 1.99 1.16
N TYR A 326 4.21 2.03 0.78
CA TYR A 326 3.75 2.05 -0.61
C TYR A 326 2.86 3.24 -0.96
N GLY A 327 2.66 4.19 -0.04
CA GLY A 327 1.80 5.34 -0.26
C GLY A 327 2.20 6.30 -1.38
N GLN A 328 3.43 6.17 -1.90
CA GLN A 328 3.95 6.96 -3.03
C GLN A 328 3.75 6.28 -4.39
N ILE A 329 3.22 5.05 -4.42
CA ILE A 329 2.94 4.36 -5.67
C ILE A 329 1.95 5.18 -6.51
N LEU A 330 2.23 5.27 -7.80
CA LEU A 330 1.43 6.03 -8.75
C LEU A 330 0.21 5.22 -9.17
N LEU A 331 -0.95 5.87 -9.25
CA LEU A 331 -2.16 5.32 -9.84
C LEU A 331 -2.69 6.27 -10.92
N PRO A 332 -3.36 5.75 -11.95
CA PRO A 332 -3.99 6.58 -12.97
C PRO A 332 -5.24 7.26 -12.42
N ASP A 333 -5.39 8.55 -12.66
CA ASP A 333 -6.61 9.31 -12.39
C ASP A 333 -7.65 9.16 -13.51
N ALA A 334 -8.86 9.68 -13.29
CA ALA A 334 -9.95 9.65 -14.27
C ALA A 334 -9.63 10.35 -15.61
N ASN A 335 -8.57 11.17 -15.66
CA ASN A 335 -8.10 11.85 -16.87
C ASN A 335 -6.86 11.17 -17.47
N LEU A 336 -6.46 9.99 -16.98
CA LEU A 336 -5.28 9.22 -17.37
C LEU A 336 -3.94 9.92 -17.06
N TYR A 337 -3.85 10.61 -15.91
CA TYR A 337 -2.58 11.07 -15.34
C TYR A 337 -2.13 10.16 -14.22
N LEU A 338 -0.84 9.82 -14.18
CA LEU A 338 -0.23 9.03 -13.10
C LEU A 338 0.15 9.93 -11.91
N LEU A 339 -0.56 9.75 -10.81
CA LEU A 339 -0.44 10.55 -9.59
C LEU A 339 -0.23 9.66 -8.36
N PRO A 340 0.44 10.12 -7.30
CA PRO A 340 0.61 9.34 -6.07
C PRO A 340 -0.76 8.92 -5.52
N ALA A 341 -0.91 7.67 -5.11
CA ALA A 341 -2.16 7.10 -4.60
C ALA A 341 -2.77 7.96 -3.48
N LYS A 342 -1.95 8.45 -2.55
CA LYS A 342 -2.34 9.35 -1.45
C LYS A 342 -2.97 10.68 -1.89
N SER A 343 -2.71 11.11 -3.12
CA SER A 343 -3.27 12.36 -3.68
C SER A 343 -4.61 12.14 -4.40
N LEU A 344 -5.03 10.89 -4.58
CA LEU A 344 -6.24 10.52 -5.30
C LEU A 344 -7.36 10.18 -4.33
N CYS A 345 -8.59 10.49 -4.76
CA CYS A 345 -9.79 10.04 -4.10
C CYS A 345 -10.39 8.84 -4.86
N TYR A 346 -10.85 7.83 -4.13
CA TYR A 346 -11.67 6.77 -4.74
C TYR A 346 -13.15 7.12 -4.61
N ASN A 347 -13.94 6.88 -5.66
CA ASN A 347 -15.37 7.14 -5.67
C ASN A 347 -16.14 6.01 -4.96
N ASP A 348 -16.17 6.06 -3.62
CA ASP A 348 -16.95 5.14 -2.78
C ASP A 348 -18.45 5.48 -2.74
N CYS A 349 -18.81 6.73 -3.03
CA CYS A 349 -20.18 7.23 -2.97
C CYS A 349 -20.55 8.00 -4.26
N PRO A 350 -21.18 7.34 -5.25
CA PRO A 350 -21.57 7.97 -6.51
C PRO A 350 -22.52 9.18 -6.35
N TRP A 351 -23.36 9.18 -5.31
CA TRP A 351 -24.35 10.23 -5.05
C TRP A 351 -23.76 11.54 -4.48
N ILE A 352 -22.56 11.49 -3.87
CA ILE A 352 -21.88 12.68 -3.36
C ILE A 352 -21.36 13.50 -4.56
N ARG A 353 -21.75 14.76 -4.68
CA ARG A 353 -21.20 15.67 -5.70
C ARG A 353 -20.21 16.62 -5.03
N VAL A 354 -18.93 16.33 -5.16
CA VAL A 354 -17.88 17.26 -4.72
C VAL A 354 -17.73 18.32 -5.81
N LYS A 355 -18.15 19.55 -5.53
CA LYS A 355 -17.97 20.70 -6.45
C LYS A 355 -16.51 21.15 -6.58
N ASP A 356 -15.58 20.56 -5.82
CA ASP A 356 -14.15 20.82 -5.94
C ASP A 356 -13.58 20.23 -7.23
N THR A 357 -13.14 21.09 -8.14
CA THR A 357 -12.37 20.66 -9.31
C THR A 357 -10.92 20.32 -8.97
N ALA A 358 -10.43 20.66 -7.77
CA ALA A 358 -9.07 20.32 -7.34
C ALA A 358 -8.95 18.84 -6.88
N VAL A 359 -10.08 18.19 -6.55
CA VAL A 359 -10.09 16.78 -6.13
C VAL A 359 -9.94 15.89 -7.36
N LYS A 360 -8.89 15.08 -7.36
CA LYS A 360 -8.58 14.14 -8.44
C LYS A 360 -9.03 12.74 -8.04
N TYR A 361 -9.72 12.07 -8.95
CA TYR A 361 -10.27 10.74 -8.70
C TYR A 361 -9.41 9.66 -9.31
N CYS A 362 -9.17 8.58 -8.58
CA CYS A 362 -8.61 7.35 -9.15
C CYS A 362 -9.53 6.85 -10.27
N HIS A 363 -8.94 6.34 -11.35
CA HIS A 363 -9.69 5.82 -12.49
C HIS A 363 -10.62 4.67 -12.08
N SER A 364 -11.83 4.60 -12.65
CA SER A 364 -12.88 3.63 -12.27
C SER A 364 -12.46 2.16 -12.43
N ASP A 365 -11.63 1.89 -13.41
CA ASP A 365 -11.14 0.52 -13.71
C ASP A 365 -10.02 0.05 -12.77
N ILE A 366 -9.53 0.90 -11.86
CA ILE A 366 -8.59 0.47 -10.83
C ILE A 366 -9.39 -0.11 -9.65
N PRO A 367 -9.13 -1.37 -9.24
CA PRO A 367 -9.85 -1.98 -8.13
C PRO A 367 -9.78 -1.16 -6.83
N ARG A 368 -10.93 -1.00 -6.16
CA ARG A 368 -11.09 -0.22 -4.92
C ARG A 368 -10.10 -0.67 -3.85
N GLU A 369 -9.99 -1.98 -3.66
CA GLU A 369 -9.23 -2.60 -2.60
C GLU A 369 -7.75 -2.23 -2.71
N VAL A 370 -7.22 -2.17 -3.93
CA VAL A 370 -5.83 -1.76 -4.19
C VAL A 370 -5.65 -0.28 -3.92
N ALA A 371 -6.55 0.56 -4.44
CA ALA A 371 -6.47 2.01 -4.30
C ALA A 371 -6.51 2.45 -2.83
N VAL A 372 -7.44 1.91 -2.04
CA VAL A 372 -7.57 2.18 -0.60
C VAL A 372 -6.32 1.72 0.14
N LYS A 373 -5.81 0.53 -0.17
CA LYS A 373 -4.64 -0.04 0.52
C LYS A 373 -3.34 0.72 0.24
N LEU A 374 -3.25 1.36 -0.92
CA LEU A 374 -2.18 2.29 -1.28
C LEU A 374 -2.38 3.71 -0.72
N GLY A 375 -3.48 3.96 0.00
CA GLY A 375 -3.74 5.22 0.70
C GLY A 375 -4.60 6.22 -0.07
N SER A 376 -5.33 5.80 -1.11
CA SER A 376 -6.33 6.67 -1.75
C SER A 376 -7.46 6.98 -0.78
N ILE A 377 -7.85 8.25 -0.69
CA ILE A 377 -8.82 8.73 0.31
C ILE A 377 -10.25 8.47 -0.19
N PRO A 378 -11.18 7.94 0.63
CA PRO A 378 -12.57 7.80 0.21
C PRO A 378 -13.23 9.17 -0.04
N LYS A 379 -14.05 9.29 -1.09
CA LYS A 379 -14.71 10.54 -1.48
C LYS A 379 -15.59 11.13 -0.38
N ARG A 380 -16.23 10.29 0.45
CA ARG A 380 -16.99 10.74 1.64
C ARG A 380 -16.15 11.54 2.64
N HIS A 381 -14.90 11.14 2.87
CA HIS A 381 -13.99 11.84 3.79
C HIS A 381 -13.62 13.22 3.27
N LYS A 382 -13.32 13.34 1.97
CA LYS A 382 -12.98 14.63 1.35
C LYS A 382 -14.14 15.62 1.33
N ALA A 383 -15.38 15.13 1.21
CA ALA A 383 -16.58 15.97 1.32
C ALA A 383 -16.74 16.56 2.73
N LEU A 384 -16.45 15.76 3.77
CA LEU A 384 -16.56 16.16 5.18
C LEU A 384 -15.52 17.18 5.61
N GLU A 385 -14.31 17.18 5.01
CA GLU A 385 -13.25 18.14 5.34
C GLU A 385 -13.69 19.61 5.18
N ARG A 386 -14.60 19.89 4.23
CA ARG A 386 -15.12 21.26 3.97
C ARG A 386 -15.93 21.84 5.12
N TYR A 387 -16.57 20.97 5.92
CA TYR A 387 -17.44 21.36 7.03
C TYR A 387 -16.76 21.18 8.40
N ALA A 388 -15.61 20.50 8.43
CA ALA A 388 -14.88 20.19 9.64
C ALA A 388 -14.05 21.39 10.11
N SER A 389 -14.46 22.04 11.20
CA SER A 389 -13.64 23.04 11.87
C SER A 389 -12.51 22.33 12.64
N ASN A 390 -11.26 22.55 12.23
CA ASN A 390 -9.99 22.04 12.80
C ASN A 390 -9.50 20.70 12.22
N ILE A 391 -8.70 20.80 11.15
CA ILE A 391 -7.74 19.77 10.74
C ILE A 391 -6.37 20.26 11.18
N CYS A 392 -5.86 19.76 12.31
CA CYS A 392 -4.48 19.96 12.71
C CYS A 392 -3.70 18.69 12.39
N PHE A 393 -3.03 18.66 11.25
CA PHE A 393 -1.97 17.69 10.97
C PHE A 393 -0.63 18.35 11.30
N THR A 394 0.21 17.61 12.04
CA THR A 394 1.63 17.87 12.34
C THR A 394 1.92 18.73 13.57
N ALA A 395 2.15 18.06 14.71
CA ALA A 395 3.09 18.57 15.71
C ALA A 395 4.51 18.18 15.23
N LEU A 396 5.32 19.17 14.83
CA LEU A 396 6.75 19.00 14.60
C LEU A 396 7.43 18.80 15.97
N GLY A 397 7.70 17.54 16.33
CA GLY A 397 8.42 17.16 17.55
C GLY A 397 8.05 15.76 18.01
N THR A 398 8.99 15.04 18.63
CA THR A 398 8.72 13.77 19.32
C THR A 398 8.05 14.07 20.66
N GLU A 399 6.85 13.55 20.88
CA GLU A 399 6.11 13.74 22.13
C GLU A 399 6.84 13.08 23.32
N PHE A 400 7.00 13.79 24.44
CA PHE A 400 7.63 13.30 25.68
C PHE A 400 6.82 13.76 26.91
N GLY A 401 6.59 12.86 27.86
CA GLY A 401 5.81 13.12 29.08
C GLY A 401 4.79 12.02 29.41
N GLN A 402 4.21 12.07 30.63
CA GLN A 402 3.14 11.17 31.03
C GLN A 402 1.80 11.61 30.39
N LYS A 403 1.03 10.65 29.87
CA LYS A 403 -0.28 10.87 29.26
C LYS A 403 -1.31 9.91 29.87
N GLU A 404 -2.50 10.41 30.17
CA GLU A 404 -3.65 9.60 30.57
C GLU A 404 -4.57 9.42 29.35
N LYS A 405 -5.01 8.18 29.07
CA LYS A 405 -6.02 7.92 28.03
C LYS A 405 -7.36 8.52 28.46
N LEU A 406 -8.05 9.21 27.56
CA LEU A 406 -9.37 9.81 27.81
C LEU A 406 -10.40 8.76 28.26
N THR A 407 -10.41 7.58 27.62
CA THR A 407 -11.27 6.44 27.96
C THR A 407 -11.08 5.97 29.41
N SER A 408 -9.83 5.84 29.88
CA SER A 408 -9.51 5.50 31.27
C SER A 408 -10.03 6.55 32.25
N ARG A 409 -9.89 7.83 31.90
CA ARG A 409 -10.37 8.93 32.74
C ARG A 409 -11.90 8.93 32.85
N ILE A 410 -12.61 8.75 31.74
CA ILE A 410 -14.09 8.64 31.74
C ILE A 410 -14.52 7.44 32.57
N LYS A 411 -13.89 6.28 32.41
CA LYS A 411 -14.18 5.08 33.22
C LYS A 411 -14.01 5.34 34.72
N SER A 412 -12.96 6.05 35.11
CA SER A 412 -12.74 6.45 36.51
C SER A 412 -13.87 7.35 37.04
N ILE A 413 -14.35 8.31 36.23
CA ILE A 413 -15.50 9.16 36.56
C ILE A 413 -16.76 8.30 36.74
N LEU A 414 -17.04 7.36 35.83
CA LEU A 414 -18.22 6.49 35.93
C LEU A 414 -18.19 5.61 37.19
N ASN A 415 -17.02 5.13 37.61
CA ASN A 415 -16.87 4.36 38.85
C ASN A 415 -17.12 5.22 40.11
N ALA A 416 -16.74 6.50 40.09
CA ALA A 416 -17.00 7.43 41.19
C ALA A 416 -18.47 7.90 41.25
N TYR A 417 -19.19 7.81 40.12
CA TYR A 417 -20.59 8.20 39.97
C TYR A 417 -21.46 7.01 39.49
N PRO A 418 -21.67 5.98 40.33
CA PRO A 418 -22.33 4.73 39.94
C PRO A 418 -23.85 4.87 39.73
N SER A 419 -24.45 6.01 40.05
CA SER A 419 -25.90 6.18 39.99
C SER A 419 -26.36 6.68 38.61
N GLU A 420 -26.98 5.80 37.82
CA GLU A 420 -27.67 6.14 36.57
C GLU A 420 -28.74 7.23 36.77
N LYS A 421 -29.35 7.31 37.97
CA LYS A 421 -30.38 8.30 38.33
C LYS A 421 -29.87 9.74 38.25
N GLU A 422 -28.58 9.95 38.50
CA GLU A 422 -27.99 11.29 38.44
C GLU A 422 -27.78 11.76 37.00
N MET A 423 -27.66 10.86 36.02
CA MET A 423 -27.45 11.22 34.61
C MET A 423 -28.57 12.10 34.03
N LEU A 424 -29.85 11.72 34.24
CA LEU A 424 -30.97 12.52 33.75
C LEU A 424 -31.07 13.86 34.45
N LYS A 425 -30.74 13.92 35.76
CA LYS A 425 -30.72 15.18 36.52
C LYS A 425 -29.62 16.11 36.02
N GLU A 426 -28.45 15.58 35.65
CA GLU A 426 -27.36 16.37 35.06
C GLU A 426 -27.78 16.94 33.70
N LEU A 427 -28.45 16.16 32.84
CA LEU A 427 -28.98 16.66 31.56
C LEU A 427 -30.08 17.72 31.76
N LEU A 428 -30.94 17.53 32.76
CA LEU A 428 -31.97 18.48 33.16
C LEU A 428 -31.36 19.80 33.67
N GLN A 429 -30.33 19.72 34.50
CA GLN A 429 -29.57 20.88 34.97
C GLN A 429 -28.84 21.59 33.84
N ASN A 430 -28.24 20.86 32.90
CA ASN A 430 -27.59 21.46 31.74
C ASN A 430 -28.58 22.26 30.87
N ALA A 431 -29.81 21.75 30.70
CA ALA A 431 -30.86 22.48 30.01
C ALA A 431 -31.34 23.71 30.80
N ASP A 432 -31.52 23.61 32.12
CA ASP A 432 -31.88 24.75 32.98
C ASP A 432 -30.81 25.85 32.97
N ASP A 433 -29.52 25.47 33.03
CA ASP A 433 -28.37 26.38 32.94
C ASP A 433 -28.27 27.08 31.56
N ALA A 434 -28.72 26.39 30.51
CA ALA A 434 -28.90 26.97 29.17
C ALA A 434 -30.16 27.85 29.06
N LYS A 435 -30.93 27.96 30.15
CA LYS A 435 -32.20 28.70 30.27
C LYS A 435 -33.33 28.11 29.43
N ALA A 436 -33.30 26.79 29.21
CA ALA A 436 -34.41 26.08 28.57
C ALA A 436 -35.64 26.10 29.47
N THR A 437 -36.81 26.29 28.85
CA THR A 437 -38.11 26.20 29.54
C THR A 437 -38.75 24.84 29.32
N GLU A 438 -38.33 24.10 28.29
CA GLU A 438 -38.84 22.77 27.99
C GLU A 438 -37.71 21.80 27.71
N ILE A 439 -37.82 20.60 28.28
CA ILE A 439 -36.95 19.46 27.99
C ILE A 439 -37.81 18.23 27.68
N CYS A 440 -37.39 17.43 26.71
CA CYS A 440 -38.07 16.19 26.34
C CYS A 440 -37.06 15.05 26.19
N PHE A 441 -37.24 14.00 26.99
CA PHE A 441 -36.51 12.75 26.91
C PHE A 441 -37.28 11.79 26.01
N VAL A 442 -36.67 11.36 24.91
CA VAL A 442 -37.31 10.54 23.88
C VAL A 442 -36.54 9.24 23.74
N PHE A 443 -37.18 8.11 24.02
CA PHE A 443 -36.64 6.82 23.66
C PHE A 443 -36.97 6.48 22.20
N ASP A 444 -35.96 6.31 21.35
CA ASP A 444 -36.13 5.85 19.97
C ASP A 444 -35.62 4.40 19.83
N PRO A 445 -36.50 3.37 19.79
CA PRO A 445 -36.11 1.97 19.66
C PRO A 445 -35.83 1.53 18.22
N ARG A 446 -35.90 2.44 17.24
CA ARG A 446 -35.77 2.10 15.81
C ARG A 446 -34.30 1.87 15.43
N HIS A 447 -34.13 1.14 14.33
CA HIS A 447 -32.88 1.05 13.60
C HIS A 447 -33.04 1.83 12.29
N HIS A 448 -32.09 2.71 12.00
CA HIS A 448 -32.13 3.61 10.86
C HIS A 448 -31.29 3.09 9.69
N PRO A 449 -31.58 3.50 8.44
CA PRO A 449 -30.76 3.16 7.27
C PRO A 449 -29.31 3.61 7.41
N SER A 450 -28.39 2.93 6.73
CA SER A 450 -26.95 3.17 6.84
C SER A 450 -26.29 3.53 5.49
N ASP A 451 -27.07 3.99 4.52
CA ASP A 451 -26.58 4.25 3.16
C ASP A 451 -25.90 5.63 3.05
N ARG A 452 -26.48 6.65 3.69
CA ARG A 452 -26.04 8.05 3.65
C ARG A 452 -25.45 8.50 4.98
N ILE A 453 -24.43 7.77 5.43
CA ILE A 453 -23.69 8.00 6.68
C ILE A 453 -22.29 8.58 6.44
N PHE A 454 -21.62 9.05 7.51
CA PHE A 454 -20.29 9.65 7.40
C PHE A 454 -19.20 8.66 7.01
N ASP A 455 -19.25 7.46 7.60
CA ASP A 455 -18.30 6.36 7.37
C ASP A 455 -18.98 5.02 7.69
N GLU A 456 -18.50 3.91 7.13
CA GLU A 456 -18.99 2.56 7.45
C GLU A 456 -18.91 2.25 8.96
N LYS A 457 -17.90 2.81 9.65
CA LYS A 457 -17.77 2.71 11.11
C LYS A 457 -18.91 3.37 11.87
N TRP A 458 -19.69 4.27 11.27
CA TRP A 458 -20.86 4.92 11.89
C TRP A 458 -22.07 3.98 12.02
N THR A 459 -22.11 2.88 11.27
CA THR A 459 -23.25 1.94 11.24
C THR A 459 -23.79 1.54 12.62
N PRO A 460 -22.97 1.20 13.64
CA PRO A 460 -23.47 0.85 14.96
C PRO A 460 -24.26 1.96 15.67
N LEU A 461 -24.06 3.23 15.29
CA LEU A 461 -24.74 4.39 15.89
C LEU A 461 -26.14 4.66 15.29
N GLN A 462 -26.51 3.94 14.22
CA GLN A 462 -27.85 3.98 13.60
C GLN A 462 -28.92 3.19 14.39
N GLY A 463 -28.56 2.55 15.49
CA GLY A 463 -29.45 1.76 16.33
C GLY A 463 -30.32 2.57 17.31
N PRO A 464 -30.93 1.88 18.30
CA PRO A 464 -31.73 2.50 19.36
C PRO A 464 -30.96 3.57 20.13
N ALA A 465 -31.65 4.63 20.56
CA ALA A 465 -31.03 5.73 21.27
C ALA A 465 -31.96 6.39 22.29
N LEU A 466 -31.37 6.99 23.32
CA LEU A 466 -32.02 8.02 24.11
C LEU A 466 -31.71 9.38 23.48
N CYS A 467 -32.74 10.08 23.00
CA CYS A 467 -32.63 11.44 22.48
C CYS A 467 -33.13 12.44 23.52
N VAL A 468 -32.46 13.59 23.66
CA VAL A 468 -32.85 14.61 24.65
C VAL A 468 -32.93 15.97 23.97
N PHE A 469 -34.15 16.45 23.83
CA PHE A 469 -34.47 17.76 23.27
C PHE A 469 -34.52 18.82 24.37
N ASN A 470 -33.97 20.00 24.12
CA ASN A 470 -34.29 21.21 24.87
C ASN A 470 -34.41 22.40 23.93
N ASN A 471 -35.24 23.37 24.28
CA ASN A 471 -35.60 24.50 23.42
C ASN A 471 -34.61 25.69 23.46
N GLN A 472 -33.32 25.42 23.76
CA GLN A 472 -32.26 26.42 23.67
C GLN A 472 -31.08 25.88 22.85
N PRO A 473 -30.47 26.70 21.99
CA PRO A 473 -29.26 26.33 21.27
C PRO A 473 -28.02 26.44 22.16
N PHE A 474 -26.97 25.71 21.82
CA PHE A 474 -25.64 25.91 22.39
C PHE A 474 -25.01 27.22 21.90
N THR A 475 -24.43 27.99 22.83
CA THR A 475 -23.53 29.10 22.49
C THR A 475 -22.11 28.58 22.26
N ASP A 476 -21.23 29.39 21.64
CA ASP A 476 -19.80 29.03 21.50
C ASP A 476 -19.12 28.77 22.86
N ASP A 477 -19.54 29.48 23.92
CA ASP A 477 -19.06 29.23 25.29
C ASP A 477 -19.53 27.88 25.82
N ASP A 478 -20.77 27.49 25.55
CA ASP A 478 -21.29 26.18 25.93
C ASP A 478 -20.57 25.05 25.18
N ILE A 479 -20.25 25.26 23.89
CA ILE A 479 -19.47 24.30 23.07
C ILE A 479 -18.05 24.15 23.62
N ARG A 480 -17.37 25.26 23.95
CA ARG A 480 -16.05 25.20 24.61
C ARG A 480 -16.15 24.52 25.98
N GLY A 481 -17.24 24.74 26.70
CA GLY A 481 -17.45 24.19 28.03
C GLY A 481 -17.63 22.67 28.05
N ILE A 482 -18.49 22.15 27.17
CA ILE A 482 -18.81 20.72 27.13
C ILE A 482 -17.63 19.85 26.66
N GLN A 483 -16.63 20.43 25.99
CA GLN A 483 -15.43 19.74 25.53
C GLN A 483 -14.38 19.51 26.65
N ASN A 484 -14.39 20.33 27.70
CA ASN A 484 -13.32 20.31 28.71
C ASN A 484 -13.65 19.34 29.85
N LEU A 485 -12.99 18.17 29.82
CA LEU A 485 -13.17 17.16 30.86
C LEU A 485 -12.41 17.53 32.14
N GLY A 486 -13.12 17.72 33.25
CA GLY A 486 -12.53 17.94 34.58
C GLY A 486 -11.99 19.34 34.87
N ARG A 487 -12.04 20.27 33.90
CA ARG A 487 -11.90 21.71 34.13
C ARG A 487 -13.22 22.36 33.73
N GLY A 488 -14.08 22.61 34.71
CA GLY A 488 -15.31 23.34 34.45
C GLY A 488 -14.95 24.71 33.88
N THR A 489 -15.35 25.02 32.64
CA THR A 489 -15.30 26.41 32.12
C THR A 489 -16.16 27.38 32.95
N LYS A 490 -16.96 26.83 33.86
CA LYS A 490 -17.78 27.52 34.85
C LYS A 490 -16.99 28.08 36.05
N GLU A 491 -15.66 27.90 36.13
CA GLU A 491 -14.82 28.59 37.14
C GLU A 491 -14.97 30.12 37.11
N GLY A 492 -15.31 30.69 35.94
CA GLY A 492 -15.55 32.13 35.78
C GLY A 492 -17.02 32.56 35.78
N ASN A 493 -17.99 31.64 35.86
CA ASN A 493 -19.42 31.97 35.71
C ASN A 493 -20.29 31.29 36.79
N PRO A 494 -20.33 31.85 38.01
CA PRO A 494 -20.91 31.21 39.19
C PRO A 494 -22.45 31.10 39.22
N GLY A 495 -23.13 31.52 38.15
CA GLY A 495 -24.57 31.32 37.98
C GLY A 495 -24.98 30.01 37.29
N LYS A 496 -24.02 29.19 36.84
CA LYS A 496 -24.27 27.87 36.24
C LYS A 496 -23.84 26.75 37.21
N THR A 497 -24.61 25.68 37.27
CA THR A 497 -24.38 24.54 38.19
C THR A 497 -23.31 23.59 37.63
N GLY A 498 -22.44 22.99 38.46
CA GLY A 498 -21.45 21.99 38.01
C GLY A 498 -20.00 22.49 37.90
N GLN A 499 -19.41 22.85 39.04
CA GLN A 499 -18.06 23.42 39.18
C GLN A 499 -16.92 22.53 38.62
N TYR A 500 -17.15 21.21 38.53
CA TYR A 500 -16.12 20.24 38.11
C TYR A 500 -16.20 19.83 36.63
N GLY A 501 -17.24 20.23 35.88
CA GLY A 501 -17.37 19.89 34.45
C GLY A 501 -17.45 18.38 34.15
N ILE A 502 -17.88 17.58 35.13
CA ILE A 502 -17.90 16.10 35.05
C ILE A 502 -19.29 15.51 34.79
N GLY A 503 -20.37 16.27 35.03
CA GLY A 503 -21.76 15.77 35.01
C GLY A 503 -22.21 15.20 33.67
N PHE A 504 -21.82 15.83 32.55
CA PHE A 504 -22.13 15.33 31.22
C PHE A 504 -21.54 13.93 30.95
N ASN A 505 -20.39 13.59 31.55
CA ASN A 505 -19.75 12.28 31.31
C ASN A 505 -20.57 11.11 31.86
N SER A 506 -21.59 11.35 32.68
CA SER A 506 -22.52 10.31 33.14
C SER A 506 -23.29 9.64 31.99
N VAL A 507 -23.45 10.29 30.84
CA VAL A 507 -24.11 9.69 29.66
C VAL A 507 -23.36 8.46 29.13
N TYR A 508 -22.06 8.35 29.42
CA TYR A 508 -21.25 7.20 29.02
C TYR A 508 -21.63 5.90 29.74
N HIS A 509 -22.53 5.94 30.74
CA HIS A 509 -23.16 4.73 31.26
C HIS A 509 -23.93 3.98 30.15
N ILE A 510 -24.61 4.70 29.25
CA ILE A 510 -25.48 4.10 28.23
C ILE A 510 -24.91 4.12 26.80
N THR A 511 -23.96 5.01 26.50
CA THR A 511 -23.41 5.20 25.15
C THR A 511 -21.89 5.31 25.14
N ASP A 512 -21.24 5.00 24.01
CA ASP A 512 -19.81 5.26 23.79
C ASP A 512 -19.56 6.49 22.91
N CYS A 513 -20.57 6.96 22.17
CA CYS A 513 -20.41 8.07 21.22
C CYS A 513 -21.62 9.02 21.27
N PRO A 514 -21.71 9.87 22.32
CA PRO A 514 -22.76 10.87 22.41
C PRO A 514 -22.55 11.93 21.32
N SER A 515 -23.65 12.46 20.79
CA SER A 515 -23.62 13.54 19.82
C SER A 515 -24.81 14.48 19.99
N PHE A 516 -24.72 15.69 19.43
CA PHE A 516 -25.85 16.61 19.41
C PHE A 516 -25.89 17.47 18.16
N VAL A 517 -27.09 17.90 17.81
CA VAL A 517 -27.36 18.97 16.85
C VAL A 517 -27.80 20.22 17.61
N SER A 518 -27.24 21.37 17.28
CA SER A 518 -27.68 22.68 17.77
C SER A 518 -28.04 23.60 16.60
N SER A 519 -29.15 24.33 16.72
CA SER A 519 -29.65 25.31 15.73
C SER A 519 -29.84 24.75 14.31
N ASN A 520 -29.95 23.43 14.15
CA ASN A 520 -30.00 22.74 12.85
C ASN A 520 -28.84 23.08 11.89
N ASP A 521 -27.72 23.53 12.45
CA ASP A 521 -26.57 24.09 11.72
C ASP A 521 -25.21 23.69 12.32
N ILE A 522 -25.21 23.08 13.50
CA ILE A 522 -24.00 22.57 14.14
C ILE A 522 -24.24 21.13 14.58
N ILE A 523 -23.32 20.22 14.21
CA ILE A 523 -23.26 18.85 14.73
C ILE A 523 -21.96 18.69 15.50
N CYS A 524 -22.07 18.21 16.73
CA CYS A 524 -20.94 17.87 17.58
C CYS A 524 -20.98 16.39 17.95
N ILE A 525 -19.86 15.71 17.76
CA ILE A 525 -19.70 14.28 18.00
C ILE A 525 -18.56 14.09 18.99
N PHE A 526 -18.83 13.39 20.09
CA PHE A 526 -17.81 12.98 21.05
C PHE A 526 -17.48 11.52 20.80
N ASP A 527 -16.21 11.23 20.53
CA ASP A 527 -15.74 9.88 20.18
C ASP A 527 -14.45 9.60 20.94
N PRO A 528 -14.54 9.30 22.25
CA PRO A 528 -13.39 9.08 23.12
C PRO A 528 -12.48 7.93 22.66
N HIS A 529 -13.02 6.99 21.89
CA HIS A 529 -12.27 5.87 21.30
C HIS A 529 -11.66 6.20 19.93
N ALA A 530 -12.04 7.33 19.31
CA ALA A 530 -11.64 7.72 17.96
C ALA A 530 -11.96 6.65 16.88
N VAL A 531 -13.12 6.02 17.00
CA VAL A 531 -13.58 4.94 16.10
C VAL A 531 -14.63 5.42 15.10
N TYR A 532 -15.57 6.25 15.53
CA TYR A 532 -16.81 6.56 14.81
C TYR A 532 -16.78 7.91 14.08
N ALA A 533 -16.21 8.93 14.72
CA ALA A 533 -16.22 10.29 14.20
C ALA A 533 -15.17 10.45 13.09
N PRO A 534 -15.53 11.01 11.91
CA PRO A 534 -14.60 11.18 10.80
C PRO A 534 -13.33 11.95 11.20
N GLY A 535 -12.18 11.33 10.96
CA GLY A 535 -10.86 11.89 11.27
C GLY A 535 -10.55 12.06 12.77
N ALA A 536 -11.36 11.52 13.68
CA ALA A 536 -11.05 11.59 15.11
C ALA A 536 -9.73 10.87 15.42
N THR A 537 -9.01 11.38 16.43
CA THR A 537 -7.73 10.83 16.89
C THR A 537 -7.68 10.84 18.41
N SER A 538 -6.68 10.20 19.01
CA SER A 538 -6.46 10.26 20.46
C SER A 538 -6.23 11.69 20.99
N LEU A 539 -5.73 12.61 20.15
CA LEU A 539 -5.52 14.03 20.49
C LEU A 539 -6.76 14.89 20.23
N SER A 540 -7.65 14.46 19.34
CA SER A 540 -8.91 15.14 19.01
C SER A 540 -10.03 14.10 18.93
N PRO A 541 -10.52 13.60 20.08
CA PRO A 541 -11.42 12.46 20.18
C PRO A 541 -12.89 12.87 19.97
N GLY A 542 -13.16 13.42 18.79
CA GLY A 542 -14.46 13.94 18.39
C GLY A 542 -14.39 14.80 17.12
N ARG A 543 -15.54 15.29 16.66
CA ARG A 543 -15.63 16.14 15.47
C ARG A 543 -16.78 17.13 15.59
N MET A 544 -16.57 18.34 15.09
CA MET A 544 -17.61 19.37 14.94
C MET A 544 -17.75 19.74 13.46
N PHE A 545 -18.99 19.75 12.99
CA PHE A 545 -19.38 20.24 11.67
C PHE A 545 -20.25 21.50 11.83
N ARG A 546 -19.95 22.54 11.06
CA ARG A 546 -20.67 23.84 11.06
C ARG A 546 -21.12 24.21 9.65
N ASP A 547 -22.01 25.19 9.55
CA ASP A 547 -22.51 25.75 8.30
C ASP A 547 -23.12 24.66 7.40
N LEU A 548 -24.09 23.92 7.96
CA LEU A 548 -24.69 22.73 7.33
C LEU A 548 -25.68 23.14 6.24
N ASP A 549 -25.15 23.32 5.04
CA ASP A 549 -25.91 23.64 3.84
C ASP A 549 -26.85 22.51 3.35
N ALA A 550 -27.63 22.80 2.32
CA ALA A 550 -28.57 21.83 1.74
C ALA A 550 -27.86 20.60 1.13
N ASP A 551 -26.62 20.77 0.63
CA ASP A 551 -25.84 19.68 0.04
C ASP A 551 -25.41 18.69 1.14
N PHE A 552 -24.89 19.17 2.28
CA PHE A 552 -24.57 18.35 3.45
C PHE A 552 -25.83 17.61 3.93
N LYS A 553 -26.95 18.33 4.04
CA LYS A 553 -28.21 17.76 4.52
C LYS A 553 -28.73 16.64 3.63
N THR A 554 -28.51 16.74 2.32
CA THR A 554 -28.91 15.71 1.36
C THR A 554 -27.93 14.53 1.32
N GLN A 555 -26.62 14.80 1.46
CA GLN A 555 -25.57 13.79 1.40
C GLN A 555 -25.51 12.89 2.63
N PHE A 556 -25.83 13.42 3.81
CA PHE A 556 -25.77 12.73 5.11
C PHE A 556 -27.15 12.65 5.79
N SER A 557 -28.21 12.53 4.99
CA SER A 557 -29.60 12.54 5.48
C SER A 557 -29.86 11.47 6.54
N ASP A 558 -29.25 10.29 6.41
CA ASP A 558 -29.46 9.18 7.34
C ASP A 558 -28.84 9.46 8.71
N VAL A 559 -27.86 10.35 8.80
CA VAL A 559 -27.32 10.84 10.08
C VAL A 559 -28.22 11.91 10.67
N LEU A 560 -28.70 12.85 9.85
CA LEU A 560 -29.54 13.96 10.33
C LEU A 560 -30.92 13.50 10.82
N ASN A 561 -31.48 12.49 10.16
CA ASN A 561 -32.76 11.89 10.55
C ASN A 561 -32.75 11.31 11.96
N LEU A 562 -31.57 10.99 12.50
CA LEU A 562 -31.40 10.47 13.86
C LEU A 562 -31.75 11.48 14.95
N TYR A 563 -31.76 12.77 14.64
CA TYR A 563 -32.01 13.87 15.58
C TYR A 563 -33.49 14.32 15.58
N LEU A 564 -34.39 13.50 15.03
CA LEU A 564 -35.84 13.66 15.15
C LEU A 564 -36.37 15.03 14.67
N GLY A 565 -35.73 15.64 13.66
CA GLY A 565 -36.13 16.93 13.10
C GLY A 565 -37.54 16.97 12.50
N ASN A 566 -38.12 15.79 12.20
CA ASN A 566 -39.52 15.66 11.76
C ASN A 566 -40.54 15.84 12.90
N HIS A 567 -40.11 15.70 14.16
CA HIS A 567 -40.96 15.82 15.34
C HIS A 567 -40.67 17.07 16.17
N PHE A 568 -39.44 17.59 16.11
CA PHE A 568 -38.99 18.74 16.90
C PHE A 568 -38.41 19.83 15.99
N ASN A 569 -38.74 21.10 16.28
CA ASN A 569 -38.14 22.22 15.57
C ASN A 569 -36.72 22.48 16.11
N LEU A 570 -35.71 22.14 15.31
CA LEU A 570 -34.30 22.25 15.70
C LEU A 570 -33.66 23.61 15.41
N SER A 571 -34.39 24.57 14.82
CA SER A 571 -33.82 25.84 14.33
C SER A 571 -33.25 26.73 15.45
N ASN A 572 -33.80 26.63 16.67
CA ASN A 572 -33.32 27.34 17.86
C ASN A 572 -33.40 26.43 19.08
N ALA A 573 -32.87 25.22 18.94
CA ALA A 573 -32.95 24.18 19.95
C ALA A 573 -31.73 23.26 19.87
N THR A 574 -31.61 22.39 20.86
CA THR A 574 -30.58 21.35 20.90
C THR A 574 -31.23 19.99 21.02
N MET A 575 -30.78 19.05 20.19
CA MET A 575 -31.13 17.64 20.28
C MET A 575 -29.87 16.83 20.54
N PHE A 576 -29.77 16.25 21.74
CA PHE A 576 -28.79 15.20 22.01
C PHE A 576 -29.29 13.86 21.50
N ARG A 577 -28.34 13.04 21.06
CA ARG A 577 -28.55 11.64 20.74
C ARG A 577 -27.50 10.79 21.45
N PHE A 578 -27.98 9.81 22.21
CA PHE A 578 -27.17 8.84 22.92
C PHE A 578 -27.48 7.43 22.37
N PRO A 579 -26.79 6.97 21.31
CA PRO A 579 -26.97 5.63 20.78
C PRO A 579 -26.62 4.59 21.84
N LEU A 580 -27.50 3.61 22.06
CA LEU A 580 -27.30 2.62 23.11
C LEU A 580 -26.13 1.70 22.76
N ARG A 581 -25.26 1.45 23.74
CA ARG A 581 -24.14 0.51 23.58
C ARG A 581 -24.67 -0.90 23.34
N ASN A 582 -24.53 -1.39 22.12
CA ASN A 582 -24.89 -2.76 21.77
C ASN A 582 -23.80 -3.76 22.20
N ALA A 583 -24.08 -5.06 22.04
CA ALA A 583 -23.18 -6.14 22.46
C ALA A 583 -21.82 -6.12 21.74
N GLU A 584 -21.75 -5.71 20.47
CA GLU A 584 -20.49 -5.64 19.74
C GLU A 584 -19.65 -4.43 20.17
N MET A 585 -20.29 -3.26 20.39
CA MET A 585 -19.64 -2.07 20.95
C MET A 585 -19.05 -2.35 22.34
N ALA A 586 -19.79 -3.08 23.18
CA ALA A 586 -19.34 -3.43 24.53
C ALA A 586 -18.09 -4.32 24.57
N LYS A 587 -17.85 -5.16 23.56
CA LYS A 587 -16.65 -6.01 23.49
C LYS A 587 -15.36 -5.20 23.30
N THR A 588 -15.45 -4.07 22.61
CA THR A 588 -14.30 -3.23 22.25
C THR A 588 -14.23 -1.93 23.04
N SER A 589 -15.28 -1.56 23.77
CA SER A 589 -15.30 -0.34 24.57
C SER A 589 -14.36 -0.42 25.78
N GLU A 590 -13.33 0.42 25.76
CA GLU A 590 -12.48 0.69 26.92
C GLU A 590 -13.21 1.40 28.08
N ILE A 591 -14.41 1.96 27.86
CA ILE A 591 -15.18 2.71 28.87
C ILE A 591 -16.05 1.77 29.70
N SER A 592 -16.87 0.94 29.05
CA SER A 592 -17.75 -0.02 29.73
C SER A 592 -17.95 -1.28 28.89
N SER A 593 -17.78 -2.44 29.52
CA SER A 593 -18.00 -3.75 28.91
C SER A 593 -19.45 -4.24 29.03
N VAL A 594 -20.36 -3.43 29.56
CA VAL A 594 -21.76 -3.80 29.78
C VAL A 594 -22.64 -3.17 28.69
N PRO A 595 -23.35 -3.98 27.88
CA PRO A 595 -24.28 -3.44 26.90
C PRO A 595 -25.48 -2.77 27.59
N CYS A 596 -25.99 -1.70 26.98
CA CYS A 596 -27.19 -1.02 27.45
C CYS A 596 -28.42 -1.67 26.82
N SER A 597 -29.39 -2.07 27.65
CA SER A 597 -30.65 -2.66 27.18
C SER A 597 -31.76 -1.62 27.17
N ASP A 598 -32.76 -1.81 26.30
CA ASP A 598 -33.97 -0.98 26.28
C ASP A 598 -34.62 -0.87 27.68
N ARG A 599 -34.65 -1.99 28.43
CA ARG A 599 -35.18 -2.03 29.80
C ARG A 599 -34.42 -1.12 30.76
N MET A 600 -33.11 -0.98 30.60
CA MET A 600 -32.30 -0.07 31.43
C MET A 600 -32.71 1.38 31.19
N VAL A 601 -32.92 1.77 29.92
CA VAL A 601 -33.39 3.12 29.57
C VAL A 601 -34.81 3.36 30.06
N GLN A 602 -35.71 2.40 29.90
CA GLN A 602 -37.08 2.50 30.41
C GLN A 602 -37.11 2.67 31.93
N ASN A 603 -36.34 1.87 32.68
CA ASN A 603 -36.21 2.03 34.13
C ASN A 603 -35.68 3.42 34.53
N LEU A 604 -34.80 4.01 33.73
CA LEU A 604 -34.26 5.35 33.95
C LEU A 604 -35.34 6.42 33.73
N LEU A 605 -36.13 6.29 32.66
CA LEU A 605 -37.26 7.17 32.37
C LEU A 605 -38.38 7.03 33.39
N ASP A 606 -38.71 5.82 33.85
CA ASP A 606 -39.70 5.58 34.90
C ASP A 606 -39.31 6.26 36.22
N LYS A 607 -38.02 6.24 36.58
CA LYS A 607 -37.53 6.98 37.75
C LYS A 607 -37.71 8.49 37.59
N LEU A 608 -37.46 9.02 36.38
CA LEU A 608 -37.69 10.45 36.10
C LEU A 608 -39.18 10.79 36.15
N ARG A 609 -40.05 9.89 35.68
CA ARG A 609 -41.51 10.04 35.79
C ARG A 609 -41.95 10.19 37.24
N THR A 610 -41.43 9.36 38.15
CA THR A 610 -41.75 9.42 39.59
C THR A 610 -41.28 10.73 40.24
N ASP A 611 -40.08 11.20 39.91
CA ASP A 611 -39.48 12.38 40.56
C ASP A 611 -39.76 13.70 39.82
N GLY A 612 -40.40 13.66 38.65
CA GLY A 612 -40.47 14.78 37.70
C GLY A 612 -41.10 16.05 38.28
N ALA A 613 -42.18 15.91 39.03
CA ALA A 613 -42.85 17.01 39.72
C ALA A 613 -41.93 17.68 40.76
N GLU A 614 -41.23 16.89 41.57
CA GLU A 614 -40.31 17.39 42.61
C GLU A 614 -39.10 18.11 41.99
N LEU A 615 -38.55 17.55 40.92
CA LEU A 615 -37.41 18.14 40.22
C LEU A 615 -37.76 19.53 39.66
N LEU A 616 -38.97 19.72 39.15
CA LEU A 616 -39.40 20.97 38.53
C LEU A 616 -39.49 22.16 39.52
N MET A 617 -39.79 21.88 40.79
CA MET A 617 -39.98 22.93 41.82
C MET A 617 -38.75 23.82 42.02
N PHE A 618 -37.54 23.24 41.91
CA PHE A 618 -36.30 23.91 42.27
C PHE A 618 -35.42 24.35 41.08
N LEU A 619 -35.78 23.99 39.85
CA LEU A 619 -35.11 24.43 38.61
C LEU A 619 -35.51 25.85 38.25
N ASN A 620 -34.58 26.73 37.85
CA ASN A 620 -34.85 28.17 37.80
C ASN A 620 -35.70 28.59 36.58
N HIS A 621 -35.48 27.94 35.44
CA HIS A 621 -36.02 28.28 34.12
C HIS A 621 -36.98 27.21 33.57
N MET A 622 -36.79 25.95 33.95
CA MET A 622 -37.59 24.82 33.46
C MET A 622 -39.07 24.97 33.84
N GLU A 623 -39.95 24.76 32.87
CA GLU A 623 -41.42 24.81 33.03
C GLU A 623 -42.09 23.50 32.66
N LYS A 624 -41.46 22.70 31.79
CA LYS A 624 -42.05 21.46 31.28
C LYS A 624 -40.99 20.37 31.12
N ILE A 625 -41.27 19.20 31.69
CA ILE A 625 -40.50 17.97 31.47
C ILE A 625 -41.43 16.99 30.76
N SER A 626 -40.96 16.39 29.67
CA SER A 626 -41.72 15.40 28.91
C SER A 626 -40.90 14.13 28.70
N ILE A 627 -41.55 12.99 28.80
CA ILE A 627 -41.02 11.67 28.48
C ILE A 627 -41.84 11.11 27.33
N CYS A 628 -41.16 10.79 26.25
CA CYS A 628 -41.76 10.30 25.02
C CYS A 628 -41.06 9.03 24.54
N GLU A 629 -41.74 8.31 23.67
CA GLU A 629 -41.21 7.14 22.96
C GLU A 629 -41.58 7.25 21.49
N ILE A 630 -40.68 6.84 20.60
CA ILE A 630 -41.00 6.66 19.19
C ILE A 630 -41.55 5.25 18.98
N GLU A 631 -42.75 5.16 18.41
CA GLU A 631 -43.32 3.87 18.06
C GLU A 631 -42.51 3.21 16.93
N LYS A 632 -42.05 1.98 17.16
CA LYS A 632 -41.10 1.28 16.31
C LYS A 632 -41.58 1.07 14.86
N THR A 633 -42.88 0.86 14.66
CA THR A 633 -43.48 0.54 13.36
C THR A 633 -43.93 1.77 12.59
N THR A 634 -44.59 2.72 13.25
CA THR A 634 -45.17 3.90 12.60
C THR A 634 -44.21 5.09 12.58
N GLY A 635 -43.22 5.11 13.48
CA GLY A 635 -42.36 6.26 13.71
C GLY A 635 -43.07 7.44 14.40
N ALA A 636 -44.29 7.25 14.91
CA ALA A 636 -45.03 8.30 15.60
C ALA A 636 -44.42 8.59 16.98
N LEU A 637 -44.42 9.87 17.38
CA LEU A 637 -44.01 10.30 18.72
C LEU A 637 -45.17 10.10 19.68
N LYS A 638 -44.98 9.24 20.68
CA LYS A 638 -45.95 8.98 21.76
C LYS A 638 -45.47 9.64 23.05
N VAL A 639 -46.30 10.52 23.63
CA VAL A 639 -46.03 11.09 24.95
C VAL A 639 -46.43 10.06 26.01
N LEU A 640 -45.48 9.64 26.84
CA LEU A 640 -45.71 8.70 27.94
C LEU A 640 -46.05 9.42 29.24
N TYR A 641 -45.36 10.53 29.50
CA TYR A 641 -45.58 11.37 30.67
C TYR A 641 -45.17 12.82 30.35
N SER A 642 -45.91 13.79 30.86
CA SER A 642 -45.45 15.18 30.87
C SER A 642 -45.93 15.86 32.14
N VAL A 643 -45.06 16.67 32.72
CA VAL A 643 -45.34 17.51 33.89
C VAL A 643 -45.03 18.96 33.55
N LYS A 644 -45.94 19.86 33.93
CA LYS A 644 -45.84 21.29 33.69
C LYS A 644 -46.04 22.07 34.99
N GLY A 645 -45.11 22.97 35.26
CA GLY A 645 -45.14 23.89 36.38
C GLY A 645 -45.57 25.28 35.89
N LYS A 646 -46.66 25.80 36.44
CA LYS A 646 -47.15 27.16 36.16
C LYS A 646 -46.88 28.03 37.37
N ILE A 647 -46.28 29.19 37.13
CA ILE A 647 -46.06 30.25 38.10
C ILE A 647 -46.60 31.56 37.54
N THR A 648 -47.10 32.42 38.42
CA THR A 648 -47.55 33.76 38.01
C THR A 648 -46.36 34.62 37.56
N ASP A 649 -46.59 35.60 36.68
CA ASP A 649 -45.52 36.51 36.23
C ASP A 649 -44.89 37.30 37.39
N GLY A 650 -45.69 37.65 38.40
CA GLY A 650 -45.21 38.29 39.61
C GLY A 650 -44.25 37.39 40.40
N ASP A 651 -44.58 36.12 40.57
CA ASP A 651 -43.73 35.16 41.27
C ASP A 651 -42.49 34.76 40.48
N ARG A 652 -42.61 34.68 39.16
CA ARG A 652 -41.47 34.53 38.25
C ARG A 652 -40.47 35.67 38.42
N LEU A 653 -40.96 36.91 38.56
CA LEU A 653 -40.10 38.07 38.80
C LEU A 653 -39.41 37.98 40.17
N LYS A 654 -40.12 37.60 41.24
CA LYS A 654 -39.53 37.37 42.57
C LYS A 654 -38.41 36.32 42.52
N ARG A 655 -38.68 35.18 41.84
CA ARG A 655 -37.71 34.10 41.65
C ARG A 655 -36.48 34.56 40.86
N LYS A 656 -36.69 35.33 39.79
CA LYS A 656 -35.61 35.92 38.99
C LYS A 656 -34.75 36.89 39.82
N GLN A 657 -35.36 37.78 40.59
CA GLN A 657 -34.65 38.74 41.45
C GLN A 657 -33.83 38.03 42.53
N PHE A 658 -34.40 37.01 43.18
CA PHE A 658 -33.70 36.18 44.15
C PHE A 658 -32.49 35.48 43.50
N HIS A 659 -32.70 34.83 42.35
CA HIS A 659 -31.61 34.15 41.63
C HIS A 659 -30.52 35.14 41.19
N SER A 660 -30.86 36.32 40.69
CA SER A 660 -29.88 37.36 40.33
C SER A 660 -29.05 37.83 41.55
N SER A 661 -29.66 37.96 42.72
CA SER A 661 -28.95 38.31 43.97
C SER A 661 -28.02 37.19 44.46
N VAL A 662 -28.46 35.93 44.31
CA VAL A 662 -27.61 34.76 44.54
C VAL A 662 -26.40 34.81 43.60
N ILE A 663 -26.61 34.95 42.29
CA ILE A 663 -25.53 35.04 41.30
C ILE A 663 -24.56 36.18 41.63
N ASP A 664 -25.06 37.39 41.93
CA ASP A 664 -24.21 38.53 42.29
C ASP A 664 -23.31 38.22 43.50
N SER A 665 -23.86 37.50 44.48
CA SER A 665 -23.14 37.18 45.71
C SER A 665 -22.06 36.11 45.51
N VAL A 666 -22.31 35.14 44.63
CA VAL A 666 -21.29 34.14 44.26
C VAL A 666 -20.24 34.75 43.30
N THR A 667 -20.66 35.59 42.34
CA THR A 667 -19.75 36.26 41.37
C THR A 667 -18.77 37.19 42.05
N ARG A 668 -19.22 37.93 43.07
CA ARG A 668 -18.34 38.83 43.85
C ARG A 668 -17.57 38.10 44.95
N LYS A 669 -17.67 36.77 45.07
CA LYS A 669 -17.06 35.95 46.14
C LYS A 669 -17.30 36.56 47.53
N LYS A 670 -18.54 36.97 47.83
CA LYS A 670 -18.88 37.57 49.14
C LYS A 670 -18.60 36.55 50.25
N GLN A 671 -17.98 36.99 51.35
CA GLN A 671 -17.83 36.13 52.53
C GLN A 671 -19.20 35.82 53.12
N LEU A 672 -19.34 34.70 53.85
CA LEU A 672 -20.63 34.27 54.45
C LEU A 672 -21.38 35.37 55.22
N LYS A 673 -20.66 36.26 55.89
CA LYS A 673 -21.22 37.41 56.64
C LYS A 673 -21.79 38.52 55.75
N ASP A 674 -21.30 38.64 54.52
CA ASP A 674 -21.64 39.69 53.56
C ASP A 674 -22.72 39.20 52.57
N ILE A 675 -23.14 37.94 52.67
CA ILE A 675 -24.22 37.37 51.87
C ILE A 675 -25.56 37.85 52.44
N PRO A 676 -26.41 38.53 51.64
CA PRO A 676 -27.67 39.05 52.13
C PRO A 676 -28.63 37.91 52.51
N VAL A 677 -29.29 38.07 53.67
CA VAL A 677 -30.39 37.20 54.07
C VAL A 677 -31.61 37.57 53.25
N GLN A 678 -32.00 36.70 52.33
CA GLN A 678 -33.17 36.91 51.46
C GLN A 678 -34.05 35.69 51.51
N GLN A 679 -35.36 35.92 51.48
CA GLN A 679 -36.37 34.88 51.43
C GLN A 679 -37.43 35.27 50.41
N ILE A 680 -37.77 34.34 49.54
CA ILE A 680 -38.91 34.46 48.65
C ILE A 680 -39.87 33.31 48.88
N THR A 681 -41.15 33.59 48.71
CA THR A 681 -42.21 32.60 48.75
C THR A 681 -43.10 32.81 47.54
N TYR A 682 -43.42 31.72 46.84
CA TYR A 682 -44.25 31.73 45.64
C TYR A 682 -45.05 30.43 45.54
N THR A 683 -46.13 30.47 44.76
CA THR A 683 -46.93 29.29 44.45
C THR A 683 -46.59 28.74 43.07
N MET A 684 -46.58 27.42 42.93
CA MET A 684 -46.43 26.73 41.66
C MET A 684 -47.53 25.69 41.52
N ASP A 685 -48.31 25.79 40.45
CA ASP A 685 -49.28 24.77 40.07
C ASP A 685 -48.57 23.74 39.20
N ILE A 686 -48.57 22.48 39.63
CA ILE A 686 -47.98 21.36 38.92
C ILE A 686 -49.12 20.51 38.37
N GLU A 687 -49.15 20.39 37.05
CA GLU A 687 -50.12 19.60 36.29
C GLU A 687 -49.36 18.52 35.52
N ASP A 688 -49.77 17.26 35.67
CA ASP A 688 -49.23 16.15 34.87
C ASP A 688 -50.27 15.51 33.95
N THR A 689 -49.80 14.70 33.00
CA THR A 689 -50.65 13.98 32.04
C THR A 689 -51.46 12.84 32.65
N GLU A 690 -51.25 12.52 33.93
CA GLU A 690 -52.03 11.51 34.66
C GLU A 690 -53.27 12.13 35.33
N GLY A 691 -53.42 13.45 35.22
CA GLY A 691 -54.54 14.20 35.79
C GLY A 691 -54.28 14.70 37.20
N ASN A 692 -53.04 14.59 37.71
CA ASN A 692 -52.67 15.17 38.99
C ASN A 692 -52.47 16.68 38.81
N LEU A 693 -53.25 17.47 39.56
CA LEU A 693 -53.09 18.91 39.68
C LEU A 693 -52.85 19.23 41.15
N THR A 694 -51.66 19.72 41.46
CA THR A 694 -51.27 20.08 42.84
C THR A 694 -50.73 21.50 42.87
N THR A 695 -51.03 22.24 43.93
CA THR A 695 -50.44 23.57 44.14
C THR A 695 -49.43 23.49 45.28
N TRP A 696 -48.23 24.00 45.02
CA TRP A 696 -47.12 23.97 45.96
C TRP A 696 -46.74 25.37 46.40
N LEU A 697 -46.62 25.58 47.71
CA LEU A 697 -46.02 26.76 48.30
C LEU A 697 -44.52 26.52 48.45
N ILE A 698 -43.71 27.21 47.65
CA ILE A 698 -42.26 27.05 47.60
C ILE A 698 -41.60 28.26 48.26
N CYS A 699 -40.74 28.00 49.24
CA CYS A 699 -39.95 28.99 49.94
C CYS A 699 -38.46 28.76 49.66
N ASN A 700 -37.80 29.75 49.07
CA ASN A 700 -36.35 29.75 48.87
C ASN A 700 -35.71 30.80 49.75
N ARG A 701 -34.58 30.45 50.36
CA ARG A 701 -33.84 31.33 51.26
C ARG A 701 -32.34 31.28 50.98
N SER A 702 -31.68 32.43 51.10
CA SER A 702 -30.23 32.56 51.10
C SER A 702 -29.73 33.26 52.36
N GLY A 703 -28.49 33.00 52.75
CA GLY A 703 -27.82 33.65 53.88
C GLY A 703 -28.23 33.12 55.25
N PHE A 704 -27.41 33.39 56.25
CA PHE A 704 -27.66 32.98 57.64
C PHE A 704 -28.31 34.12 58.43
N SER A 705 -29.47 33.90 59.07
CA SER A 705 -30.08 34.91 59.96
C SER A 705 -29.26 35.17 61.22
N ASN A 706 -28.42 34.22 61.62
CA ASN A 706 -27.55 34.36 62.79
C ASN A 706 -26.24 33.63 62.52
N MET A 707 -25.17 34.40 62.30
CA MET A 707 -23.83 33.87 62.03
C MET A 707 -23.21 33.15 63.23
N ASP A 708 -23.62 33.46 64.47
CA ASP A 708 -23.10 32.82 65.69
C ASP A 708 -23.53 31.35 65.81
N ARG A 709 -24.59 30.96 65.10
CA ARG A 709 -25.07 29.57 65.03
C ARG A 709 -24.40 28.73 63.94
N VAL A 710 -23.62 29.37 63.05
CA VAL A 710 -22.90 28.67 61.99
C VAL A 710 -21.66 28.01 62.59
N MET A 711 -21.46 26.72 62.33
CA MET A 711 -20.31 26.00 62.87
C MET A 711 -19.01 26.66 62.42
N LYS A 712 -18.05 26.84 63.34
CA LYS A 712 -16.75 27.45 63.05
C LYS A 712 -15.98 26.70 61.95
N SER A 713 -16.19 25.39 61.82
CA SER A 713 -15.65 24.57 60.73
C SER A 713 -16.16 25.00 59.35
N VAL A 714 -17.44 25.36 59.21
CA VAL A 714 -18.03 25.83 57.94
C VAL A 714 -17.50 27.22 57.58
N ILE A 715 -17.38 28.11 58.57
CA ILE A 715 -16.81 29.45 58.37
C ILE A 715 -15.33 29.35 57.94
N SER A 716 -14.55 28.49 58.61
CA SER A 716 -13.14 28.24 58.28
C SER A 716 -13.00 27.62 56.89
N ALA A 717 -13.79 26.59 56.58
CA ALA A 717 -13.75 25.91 55.29
C ALA A 717 -14.12 26.85 54.13
N HIS A 718 -15.13 27.71 54.31
CA HIS A 718 -15.49 28.69 53.28
C HIS A 718 -14.40 29.77 53.12
N LYS A 719 -13.80 30.22 54.22
CA LYS A 719 -12.70 31.21 54.20
C LYS A 719 -11.44 30.67 53.52
N ASN A 720 -11.16 29.38 53.70
CA ASN A 720 -10.02 28.69 53.11
C ASN A 720 -10.29 28.22 51.66
N GLU A 721 -11.48 28.50 51.12
CA GLU A 721 -11.95 27.98 49.83
C GLU A 721 -12.04 26.43 49.78
N ASP A 722 -11.99 25.75 50.94
CA ASP A 722 -12.16 24.29 51.07
C ASP A 722 -13.59 23.85 50.70
N ILE A 723 -14.57 24.74 50.86
CA ILE A 723 -15.95 24.56 50.39
C ILE A 723 -16.41 25.78 49.60
N THR A 724 -17.04 25.56 48.46
CA THR A 724 -17.61 26.61 47.59
C THR A 724 -19.05 26.98 47.97
N LEU A 725 -19.41 26.68 49.22
CA LEU A 725 -20.77 26.67 49.71
C LEU A 725 -21.39 28.08 49.69
N PHE A 726 -22.42 28.26 48.86
CA PHE A 726 -23.35 29.38 48.99
C PHE A 726 -24.53 28.94 49.87
N PRO A 727 -24.81 29.60 51.01
CA PRO A 727 -25.84 29.17 51.96
C PRO A 727 -27.23 29.42 51.37
N ARG A 728 -27.75 28.43 50.65
CA ARG A 728 -29.07 28.43 50.02
C ARG A 728 -29.83 27.18 50.45
N GLY A 729 -31.11 27.36 50.77
CA GLY A 729 -32.04 26.27 51.06
C GLY A 729 -33.39 26.53 50.42
N GLY A 730 -34.12 25.47 50.13
CA GLY A 730 -35.48 25.50 49.60
C GLY A 730 -36.35 24.51 50.35
N VAL A 731 -37.60 24.88 50.62
CA VAL A 731 -38.64 23.99 51.17
C VAL A 731 -39.89 24.18 50.33
N ALA A 732 -40.55 23.09 49.99
CA ALA A 732 -41.84 23.09 49.30
C ALA A 732 -42.88 22.36 50.17
N ALA A 733 -44.10 22.88 50.20
CA ALA A 733 -45.24 22.24 50.85
C ALA A 733 -46.42 22.20 49.87
N CYS A 734 -47.03 21.03 49.71
CA CYS A 734 -48.26 20.89 48.94
C CYS A 734 -49.41 21.50 49.73
N ILE A 735 -50.16 22.42 49.11
CA ILE A 735 -51.25 23.17 49.76
C ILE A 735 -52.63 22.83 49.21
N THR A 736 -52.72 22.16 48.06
CA THR A 736 -53.95 21.58 47.49
C THR A 736 -53.64 20.35 46.66
#